data_AF-A0A7S4K5B5-F1
#
_entry.id   AF-A0A7S4K5B5-F1
#
_cell.length_a   1.000
_cell.length_b   1.000
_cell.length_c   1.000
_cell.angle_alpha   90.00
_cell.angle_beta   90.00
_cell.angle_gamma   90.00
#
_symmetry.space_group_name_H-M   'P 1'
#
loop_
_entity.id
_entity.type
_entity.pdbx_description
1 polymer ?
#
loop_
_entity_poly.entity_id
_entity_poly.type
_entity_poly.pdbx_seq_one_letter_code
_entity_poly.pdbx_strand_id
1 'polypeptide(L)'
;MGGLCFATLSLRHFVPLFVVYSFFKGPVATGPFLFRSTFGLMCGLLLLKIRSGGFKYCSSLRAVCLCLCIVFDLVFAIVMMNFTVMVMDALLRETSPSREVNIYWQGTYYFFSFVSVLDVLLAPLPAIFLLRALHTSRYSYWQPKRDEGFRRLLNAFLVRPSLLPDRHSVSALRLLTPICLLFFIVAAVISLMVGAVFLGVFGSWIPGQRCDTTTMGDANCYVLDGACDMIDPSECLFPFPSSFFMRPDSESSTGWKVRIPIESSLPLNSGGRVTLDLDAWNVLDGFSILAPMLFRLGDGKIDVDRKSLRPDNKVSERPEDSIPFSVNLAESHTLLIDVETARPVPHFVELDFALKEEGFGYVLILQPAAPLRYSAHYVVAVRRLRNVKDGQLIQPSTTFTALRDGSGDPQRQAVFEDTVFGTLARVGWQRQELQIAWDFRTGSWEGSEGRARHMVLDSLEQMRSSFFIPKFEVQDVVAEQCDAVISRGRQVWGRMKIPSYTSQPGPGHDLFTIFKGGVPIRSGDVDVQFASLIPCSVLKRKKSEFILNYGHGILGTRAEAVQQRWLEGLANRTNSILFAVDFAGMSKFDLPIVFKILLSDLSAFKVVPAQLMQSFVNGACGIWYLRNLLRTNAAFKSAGSETISSSTPAYFYGVSMGGVLGAGYTLSSPYLTRSVLSVPGTPLALLLMRSLDFKSYLKILKIQVLRPTHLRLALSLMQQLWDPGESSGWLSHNESFAGKRFLIQAAEGDAQVSIIGADILARALGAVRFPSPHHKYGISEIAPAEDGYLTGGSARALFTEFYFDGVKPQPQLNLPAAEETDPHELPRRDGRGLRQVAAFLETGRFLQTCSADGCVGPFQPMSAL
;
A
#
# COMPACT_ATOMS: atom_id res chain seq x y z
N MET A 1 1.50 36.39 54.10
CA MET A 1 2.54 35.54 54.71
C MET A 1 2.12 34.10 54.54
N GLY A 2 2.71 33.22 53.75
CA GLY A 2 3.81 33.18 52.78
C GLY A 2 3.68 31.77 52.18
N GLY A 3 3.64 31.54 50.87
CA GLY A 3 4.70 31.88 49.93
C GLY A 3 5.70 30.71 49.86
N LEU A 4 5.92 30.19 48.65
CA LEU A 4 6.90 29.15 48.23
C LEU A 4 6.44 27.68 48.26
N CYS A 5 5.84 27.23 47.14
CA CYS A 5 6.29 26.05 46.37
C CYS A 5 5.39 25.79 45.15
N PHE A 6 5.10 26.82 44.37
CA PHE A 6 4.68 26.67 42.97
C PHE A 6 5.51 27.65 42.14
N ALA A 7 6.79 27.34 42.00
CA ALA A 7 7.69 28.00 41.08
C ALA A 7 8.29 26.93 40.15
N THR A 8 7.86 26.99 38.89
CA THR A 8 8.64 26.64 37.69
C THR A 8 9.45 25.33 37.71
N LEU A 9 8.83 24.24 37.28
CA LEU A 9 9.51 23.24 36.43
C LEU A 9 8.93 23.40 35.03
N SER A 10 9.45 24.41 34.33
CA SER A 10 9.20 24.59 32.90
C SER A 10 9.85 23.43 32.14
N LEU A 11 9.17 22.96 31.09
CA LEU A 11 9.65 22.04 30.06
C LEU A 11 10.91 22.52 29.31
N ARG A 12 11.57 23.60 29.74
CA ARG A 12 12.79 24.15 29.12
C ARG A 12 14.11 23.57 29.67
N HIS A 13 14.09 22.69 30.67
CA HIS A 13 15.30 22.00 31.15
C HIS A 13 15.43 20.53 30.70
N PHE A 14 14.50 20.03 29.87
CA PHE A 14 14.61 18.72 29.20
C PHE A 14 15.26 18.80 27.81
N VAL A 15 15.87 19.94 27.49
CA VAL A 15 16.69 20.17 26.30
C VAL A 15 17.98 20.81 26.81
N PRO A 16 18.94 19.99 27.28
CA PRO A 16 19.94 19.46 26.35
C PRO A 16 20.45 18.07 26.77
N LEU A 17 19.86 16.99 26.25
CA LEU A 17 20.49 15.66 26.31
C LEU A 17 20.30 14.83 25.04
N PHE A 18 19.66 15.40 24.01
CA PHE A 18 19.63 14.86 22.65
C PHE A 18 20.76 15.38 21.74
N VAL A 19 21.61 16.30 22.23
CA VAL A 19 22.68 16.94 21.43
C VAL A 19 24.07 16.28 21.62
N VAL A 20 24.25 15.33 22.55
CA VAL A 20 25.57 14.70 22.77
C VAL A 20 25.82 13.47 21.88
N TYR A 21 24.81 12.98 21.15
CA TYR A 21 25.02 11.85 20.22
C TYR A 21 25.74 12.24 18.91
N SER A 22 25.97 13.54 18.67
CA SER A 22 26.55 14.04 17.42
C SER A 22 28.04 14.40 17.48
N PHE A 23 28.79 14.09 18.55
CA PHE A 23 30.20 14.52 18.68
C PHE A 23 31.26 13.45 18.94
N PHE A 24 30.94 12.14 18.89
CA PHE A 24 31.97 11.10 19.01
C PHE A 24 32.16 10.31 17.72
N LYS A 25 33.16 10.73 16.92
CA LYS A 25 33.86 9.85 15.98
C LYS A 25 34.91 9.06 16.78
N GLY A 26 34.59 7.82 17.18
CA GLY A 26 35.49 6.89 17.89
C GLY A 26 34.76 5.62 18.37
N PRO A 27 35.46 4.49 18.63
CA PRO A 27 34.83 3.17 18.75
C PRO A 27 33.91 3.08 19.97
N VAL A 28 32.67 2.64 19.71
CA VAL A 28 31.53 2.65 20.63
C VAL A 28 31.57 1.40 21.52
N ALA A 29 31.86 1.57 22.81
CA ALA A 29 31.70 0.50 23.80
C ALA A 29 31.17 0.93 25.18
N THR A 30 30.90 2.22 25.45
CA THR A 30 30.67 2.67 26.84
C THR A 30 29.41 3.51 27.10
N GLY A 31 28.70 3.99 26.07
CA GLY A 31 27.55 4.90 26.22
C GLY A 31 26.36 4.37 27.05
N PRO A 32 25.85 3.14 26.80
CA PRO A 32 24.65 2.62 27.48
C PRO A 32 24.88 2.31 28.97
N PHE A 33 26.09 1.85 29.32
CA PHE A 33 26.44 1.49 30.69
C PHE A 33 26.67 2.73 31.59
N LEU A 34 27.21 3.82 31.03
CA LEU A 34 27.37 5.11 31.72
C LEU A 34 26.03 5.79 32.03
N PHE A 35 25.03 5.62 31.16
CA PHE A 35 23.68 6.18 31.36
C PHE A 35 22.87 5.42 32.44
N ARG A 36 22.99 4.08 32.48
CA ARG A 36 22.37 3.25 33.52
C ARG A 36 22.95 3.53 34.92
N SER A 37 24.25 3.74 35.00
CA SER A 37 24.92 4.03 36.27
C SER A 37 24.60 5.43 36.80
N THR A 38 24.49 6.46 35.94
CA THR A 38 24.09 7.82 36.36
C THR A 38 22.61 7.90 36.78
N PHE A 39 21.70 7.25 36.06
CA PHE A 39 20.28 7.23 36.41
C PHE A 39 20.01 6.37 37.66
N GLY A 40 20.70 5.23 37.80
CA GLY A 40 20.67 4.40 39.01
C GLY A 40 21.21 5.14 40.25
N LEU A 41 22.25 5.96 40.09
CA LEU A 41 22.75 6.83 41.17
C LEU A 41 21.73 7.89 41.56
N MET A 42 21.04 8.52 40.60
CA MET A 42 19.97 9.50 40.87
C MET A 42 18.80 8.86 41.62
N CYS A 43 18.33 7.69 41.20
CA CYS A 43 17.26 6.97 41.88
C CYS A 43 17.69 6.51 43.29
N GLY A 44 18.93 6.05 43.45
CA GLY A 44 19.50 5.68 44.75
C GLY A 44 19.61 6.87 45.71
N LEU A 45 20.07 8.03 45.23
CA LEU A 45 20.14 9.27 46.00
C LEU A 45 18.75 9.80 46.36
N LEU A 46 17.77 9.68 45.47
CA LEU A 46 16.37 10.05 45.73
C LEU A 46 15.76 9.16 46.83
N LEU A 47 16.02 7.85 46.77
CA LEU A 47 15.57 6.87 47.78
C LEU A 47 16.27 7.06 49.13
N LEU A 48 17.55 7.41 49.15
CA LEU A 48 18.31 7.75 50.37
C LEU A 48 17.79 9.02 51.03
N LYS A 49 17.43 10.06 50.25
CA LYS A 49 16.84 11.32 50.74
C LYS A 49 15.40 11.15 51.26
N ILE A 50 14.69 10.15 50.72
CA ILE A 50 13.38 9.68 51.22
C ILE A 50 13.55 8.85 52.53
N ARG A 51 14.69 8.19 52.73
CA ARG A 51 15.01 7.40 53.94
C ARG A 51 15.50 8.26 55.11
N SER A 52 16.13 9.40 54.85
CA SER A 52 16.66 10.32 55.88
C SER A 52 15.62 11.28 56.50
N GLY A 53 14.32 11.06 56.26
CA GLY A 53 13.24 11.73 56.98
C GLY A 53 12.70 13.02 56.36
N GLY A 54 13.12 13.40 55.15
CA GLY A 54 12.72 14.66 54.51
C GLY A 54 11.28 14.76 53.97
N PHE A 55 10.55 13.65 53.85
CA PHE A 55 9.17 13.64 53.34
C PHE A 55 8.30 12.64 54.11
N LYS A 56 7.48 13.14 55.05
CA LYS A 56 6.62 12.30 55.90
C LYS A 56 5.28 11.88 55.29
N TYR A 57 4.94 12.27 54.06
CA TYR A 57 3.70 11.84 53.40
C TYR A 57 3.89 11.69 51.89
N CYS A 58 4.18 10.48 51.41
CA CYS A 58 3.97 10.09 50.00
C CYS A 58 4.26 8.59 49.77
N SER A 59 3.33 7.71 50.13
CA SER A 59 3.36 6.28 49.77
C SER A 59 3.12 6.06 48.26
N SER A 60 2.37 6.96 47.61
CA SER A 60 2.07 6.96 46.18
C SER A 60 3.27 7.24 45.28
N LEU A 61 4.21 8.08 45.71
CA LEU A 61 5.42 8.40 44.92
C LEU A 61 6.40 7.21 44.87
N ARG A 62 6.47 6.39 45.92
CA ARG A 62 7.29 5.17 45.95
C ARG A 62 6.78 4.10 44.99
N ALA A 63 5.46 3.92 44.88
CA ALA A 63 4.85 2.97 43.95
C ALA A 63 5.04 3.40 42.48
N VAL A 64 4.93 4.69 42.19
CA VAL A 64 5.19 5.24 40.85
C VAL A 64 6.66 5.11 40.46
N CYS A 65 7.60 5.39 41.36
CA CYS A 65 9.03 5.15 41.10
C CYS A 65 9.33 3.67 40.86
N LEU A 66 8.74 2.75 41.62
CA LEU A 66 8.96 1.31 41.43
C LEU A 66 8.38 0.83 40.08
N CYS A 67 7.19 1.31 39.69
CA CYS A 67 6.58 1.00 38.40
C CYS A 67 7.42 1.55 37.23
N LEU A 68 7.93 2.77 37.35
CA LEU A 68 8.82 3.38 36.35
C LEU A 68 10.17 2.64 36.24
N CYS A 69 10.74 2.17 37.35
CA CYS A 69 11.94 1.34 37.32
C CYS A 69 11.70 0.00 36.61
N ILE A 70 10.57 -0.66 36.86
CA ILE A 70 10.22 -1.93 36.21
C ILE A 70 9.99 -1.74 34.71
N VAL A 71 9.27 -0.68 34.31
CA VAL A 71 9.06 -0.36 32.89
C VAL A 71 10.39 -0.02 32.22
N PHE A 72 11.28 0.71 32.91
CA PHE A 72 12.61 1.03 32.40
C PHE A 72 13.51 -0.20 32.24
N ASP A 73 13.55 -1.10 33.22
CA ASP A 73 14.31 -2.35 33.13
C ASP A 73 13.78 -3.26 32.02
N LEU A 74 12.45 -3.27 31.77
CA LEU A 74 11.84 -4.02 30.67
C LEU A 74 12.23 -3.43 29.30
N VAL A 75 12.18 -2.10 29.16
CA VAL A 75 12.59 -1.41 27.92
C VAL A 75 14.11 -1.57 27.70
N PHE A 76 14.92 -1.48 28.75
CA PHE A 76 16.36 -1.71 28.69
C PHE A 76 16.68 -3.15 28.26
N ALA A 77 15.96 -4.15 28.79
CA ALA A 77 16.11 -5.54 28.38
C ALA A 77 15.77 -5.75 26.89
N ILE A 78 14.70 -5.13 26.39
CA ILE A 78 14.31 -5.19 24.97
C ILE A 78 15.35 -4.50 24.07
N VAL A 79 15.90 -3.36 24.49
CA VAL A 79 16.92 -2.63 23.73
C VAL A 79 18.24 -3.41 23.71
N MET A 80 18.64 -4.00 24.85
CA MET A 80 19.84 -4.85 24.91
C MET A 80 19.66 -6.13 24.08
N MET A 81 18.46 -6.72 24.04
CA MET A 81 18.17 -7.87 23.20
C MET A 81 18.34 -7.55 21.70
N ASN A 82 17.84 -6.40 21.25
CA ASN A 82 18.03 -5.93 19.88
C ASN A 82 19.50 -5.60 19.56
N PHE A 83 20.21 -4.97 20.50
CA PHE A 83 21.63 -4.64 20.34
C PHE A 83 22.51 -5.89 20.28
N THR A 84 22.27 -6.89 21.13
CA THR A 84 23.02 -8.16 21.12
C THR A 84 22.76 -8.97 19.85
N VAL A 85 21.52 -9.00 19.34
CA VAL A 85 21.20 -9.63 18.05
C VAL A 85 21.91 -8.92 16.89
N MET A 86 21.95 -7.58 16.90
CA MET A 86 22.58 -6.79 15.84
C MET A 86 24.12 -6.90 15.84
N VAL A 87 24.75 -6.93 17.02
CA VAL A 87 26.21 -7.12 17.17
C VAL A 87 26.62 -8.55 16.80
N MET A 88 25.78 -9.55 17.06
CA MET A 88 26.08 -10.95 16.71
C MET A 88 25.83 -11.26 15.23
N ASP A 89 24.84 -10.63 14.58
CA ASP A 89 24.69 -10.68 13.12
C ASP A 89 25.92 -10.05 12.42
N ALA A 90 26.52 -9.01 13.01
CA ALA A 90 27.78 -8.46 12.53
C ALA A 90 28.98 -9.42 12.75
N LEU A 91 29.09 -10.06 13.91
CA LEU A 91 30.19 -11.00 14.22
C LEU A 91 30.10 -12.34 13.45
N LEU A 92 28.88 -12.82 13.17
CA LEU A 92 28.63 -14.03 12.39
C LEU A 92 28.86 -13.83 10.88
N ARG A 93 28.82 -12.59 10.39
CA ARG A 93 29.19 -12.25 9.01
C ARG A 93 30.71 -12.16 8.79
N GLU A 94 31.49 -12.00 9.86
CA GLU A 94 32.96 -11.83 9.78
C GLU A 94 33.77 -13.14 9.99
N THR A 95 33.17 -14.27 10.38
CA THR A 95 33.89 -15.52 10.68
C THR A 95 33.55 -16.69 9.74
N SER A 96 34.59 -17.29 9.13
CA SER A 96 34.56 -18.37 8.10
C SER A 96 34.52 -19.80 8.70
N PRO A 97 34.48 -20.94 7.95
CA PRO A 97 33.31 -21.78 7.77
C PRO A 97 33.54 -23.22 8.27
N SER A 98 33.12 -23.56 9.48
CA SER A 98 32.97 -24.97 9.87
C SER A 98 31.60 -25.19 10.50
N ARG A 99 30.73 -25.86 9.74
CA ARG A 99 29.26 -25.89 9.93
C ARG A 99 28.75 -26.85 10.99
N GLU A 100 29.56 -27.80 11.45
CA GLU A 100 29.03 -28.89 12.30
C GLU A 100 29.04 -28.60 13.80
N VAL A 101 29.93 -27.73 14.30
CA VAL A 101 29.98 -27.39 15.73
C VAL A 101 28.88 -26.37 16.10
N ASN A 102 28.34 -25.63 15.13
CA ASN A 102 27.46 -24.49 15.38
C ASN A 102 26.02 -24.91 15.79
N ILE A 103 25.52 -26.05 15.30
CA ILE A 103 24.11 -26.44 15.48
C ILE A 103 23.82 -26.94 16.90
N TYR A 104 24.76 -27.67 17.52
CA TYR A 104 24.58 -28.22 18.87
C TYR A 104 24.68 -27.13 19.96
N TRP A 105 25.57 -26.15 19.76
CA TRP A 105 25.71 -25.01 20.67
C TRP A 105 24.53 -24.03 20.54
N GLN A 106 24.04 -23.78 19.33
CA GLN A 106 22.86 -22.93 19.09
C GLN A 106 21.60 -23.51 19.76
N GLY A 107 21.27 -24.79 19.53
CA GLY A 107 20.07 -25.40 20.12
C GLY A 107 20.07 -25.40 21.64
N THR A 108 21.23 -25.67 22.26
CA THR A 108 21.39 -25.66 23.72
C THR A 108 21.29 -24.23 24.29
N TYR A 109 21.86 -23.23 23.61
CA TYR A 109 21.83 -21.83 24.07
C TYR A 109 20.47 -21.14 23.92
N TYR A 110 19.71 -21.46 22.86
CA TYR A 110 18.36 -20.95 22.69
C TYR A 110 17.39 -21.56 23.72
N PHE A 111 17.60 -22.81 24.13
CA PHE A 111 16.88 -23.41 25.24
C PHE A 111 17.15 -22.68 26.57
N PHE A 112 18.42 -22.39 26.91
CA PHE A 112 18.76 -21.63 28.12
C PHE A 112 18.28 -20.17 28.08
N SER A 113 18.29 -19.52 26.91
CA SER A 113 17.78 -18.16 26.74
C SER A 113 16.25 -18.13 26.91
N PHE A 114 15.53 -19.11 26.36
CA PHE A 114 14.08 -19.27 26.56
C PHE A 114 13.72 -19.53 28.02
N VAL A 115 14.47 -20.39 28.72
CA VAL A 115 14.31 -20.62 30.18
C VAL A 115 14.58 -19.33 30.97
N SER A 116 15.58 -18.55 30.56
CA SER A 116 15.92 -17.27 31.20
C SER A 116 14.83 -16.19 31.01
N VAL A 117 14.17 -16.13 29.85
CA VAL A 117 13.03 -15.20 29.68
C VAL A 117 11.79 -15.69 30.41
N LEU A 118 11.59 -17.01 30.54
CA LEU A 118 10.53 -17.58 31.35
C LEU A 118 10.75 -17.22 32.83
N ASP A 119 11.98 -17.32 33.35
CA ASP A 119 12.32 -16.92 34.72
C ASP A 119 12.10 -15.42 34.97
N VAL A 120 12.44 -14.55 34.02
CA VAL A 120 12.21 -13.10 34.13
C VAL A 120 10.72 -12.73 34.04
N LEU A 121 9.94 -13.44 33.23
CA LEU A 121 8.48 -13.26 33.10
C LEU A 121 7.72 -13.81 34.32
N LEU A 122 8.23 -14.87 34.97
CA LEU A 122 7.63 -15.50 36.14
C LEU A 122 8.09 -14.86 37.47
N ALA A 123 9.22 -14.15 37.50
CA ALA A 123 9.76 -13.46 38.67
C ALA A 123 8.78 -12.54 39.45
N PRO A 124 7.81 -11.83 38.83
CA PRO A 124 6.85 -11.01 39.56
C PRO A 124 5.61 -11.76 40.09
N LEU A 125 5.39 -13.03 39.73
CA LEU A 125 4.23 -13.81 40.18
C LEU A 125 4.09 -13.90 41.71
N PRO A 126 5.16 -14.09 42.51
CA PRO A 126 5.05 -14.12 43.97
C PRO A 126 4.53 -12.80 44.55
N ALA A 127 4.93 -11.65 43.98
CA ALA A 127 4.46 -10.34 44.40
C ALA A 127 2.98 -10.10 44.04
N ILE A 128 2.54 -10.62 42.90
CA ILE A 128 1.14 -10.58 42.46
C ILE A 128 0.26 -11.50 43.33
N PHE A 129 0.73 -12.70 43.69
CA PHE A 129 0.05 -13.60 44.63
C PHE A 129 -0.02 -13.00 46.04
N LEU A 130 1.02 -12.29 46.50
CA LEU A 130 1.03 -11.57 47.78
C LEU A 130 0.01 -10.41 47.78
N LEU A 131 -0.08 -9.65 46.67
CA LEU A 131 -1.07 -8.58 46.49
C LEU A 131 -2.50 -9.13 46.42
N ARG A 132 -2.70 -10.30 45.81
CA ARG A 132 -4.00 -10.98 45.74
C ARG A 132 -4.41 -11.58 47.11
N ALA A 133 -3.46 -12.16 47.85
CA ALA A 133 -3.67 -12.67 49.22
C ALA A 133 -4.00 -11.56 50.23
N LEU A 134 -3.39 -10.37 50.07
CA LEU A 134 -3.73 -9.16 50.84
C LEU A 134 -5.10 -8.59 50.44
N HIS A 135 -5.59 -8.86 49.23
CA HIS A 135 -6.92 -8.46 48.76
C HIS A 135 -8.02 -9.43 49.23
N THR A 136 -7.75 -10.73 49.32
CA THR A 136 -8.73 -11.76 49.75
C THR A 136 -8.88 -11.89 51.28
N SER A 137 -7.90 -11.46 52.08
CA SER A 137 -7.94 -11.57 53.55
C SER A 137 -8.97 -10.66 54.26
N ARG A 138 -9.75 -9.86 53.53
CA ARG A 138 -10.82 -9.01 54.09
C ARG A 138 -12.25 -9.54 53.91
N TYR A 139 -12.43 -10.72 53.31
CA TYR A 139 -13.75 -11.35 53.22
C TYR A 139 -13.75 -12.75 53.85
N SER A 140 -14.46 -12.85 54.98
CA SER A 140 -15.04 -14.04 55.66
C SER A 140 -14.14 -15.04 56.43
N TYR A 141 -14.46 -15.17 57.72
CA TYR A 141 -14.42 -16.37 58.59
C TYR A 141 -13.41 -17.48 58.26
N TRP A 142 -12.25 -17.47 58.93
CA TRP A 142 -11.45 -18.69 59.11
C TRP A 142 -10.76 -18.68 60.47
N GLN A 143 -11.14 -19.63 61.35
CA GLN A 143 -10.49 -19.83 62.64
C GLN A 143 -9.16 -20.56 62.47
N PRO A 144 -8.09 -20.18 63.20
CA PRO A 144 -6.78 -20.79 63.03
C PRO A 144 -6.62 -21.98 63.98
N LYS A 145 -6.55 -23.21 63.45
CA LYS A 145 -5.85 -24.29 64.14
C LYS A 145 -4.88 -24.99 63.20
N ARG A 146 -3.61 -24.88 63.58
CA ARG A 146 -2.42 -25.60 63.11
C ARG A 146 -1.99 -25.34 61.66
N ASP A 147 -1.22 -24.27 61.47
CA ASP A 147 -0.04 -24.40 60.60
C ASP A 147 1.09 -23.47 61.07
N GLU A 148 2.12 -24.07 61.64
CA GLU A 148 3.26 -23.38 62.27
C GLU A 148 4.29 -22.93 61.20
N GLY A 149 4.21 -23.46 59.98
CA GLY A 149 5.05 -23.08 58.85
C GLY A 149 4.71 -21.68 58.29
N PHE A 150 3.42 -21.36 58.19
CA PHE A 150 2.95 -20.09 57.64
C PHE A 150 3.33 -18.88 58.51
N ARG A 151 3.36 -19.07 59.85
CA ARG A 151 3.79 -18.03 60.80
C ARG A 151 5.28 -17.72 60.72
N ARG A 152 6.13 -18.70 60.39
CA ARG A 152 7.59 -18.48 60.24
C ARG A 152 7.92 -17.68 58.98
N LEU A 153 7.19 -17.89 57.90
CA LEU A 153 7.36 -17.12 56.65
C LEU A 153 6.94 -15.65 56.81
N LEU A 154 5.86 -15.40 57.56
CA LEU A 154 5.37 -14.03 57.81
C LEU A 154 6.31 -13.22 58.72
N ASN A 155 6.93 -13.87 59.72
CA ASN A 155 7.83 -13.20 60.66
C ASN A 155 9.22 -12.91 60.08
N ALA A 156 9.65 -13.62 59.02
CA ALA A 156 10.90 -13.32 58.32
C ALA A 156 10.83 -12.02 57.49
N PHE A 157 9.63 -11.57 57.11
CA PHE A 157 9.45 -10.44 56.20
C PHE A 157 8.90 -9.14 56.84
N LEU A 158 8.40 -9.19 58.08
CA LEU A 158 7.73 -8.04 58.70
C LEU A 158 8.54 -7.45 59.87
N VAL A 159 9.39 -6.47 59.56
CA VAL A 159 9.96 -5.56 60.56
C VAL A 159 8.95 -4.46 60.89
N ARG A 160 8.40 -4.53 62.12
CA ARG A 160 7.55 -3.56 62.86
C ARG A 160 6.11 -3.31 62.38
N PRO A 161 5.09 -3.47 63.25
CA PRO A 161 3.70 -3.18 62.95
C PRO A 161 3.37 -1.71 63.29
N SER A 162 3.62 -0.80 62.36
CA SER A 162 3.02 0.53 62.42
C SER A 162 3.04 1.16 61.03
N LEU A 163 2.06 0.80 60.20
CA LEU A 163 1.60 1.54 59.00
C LEU A 163 0.49 0.71 58.32
N LEU A 164 -0.74 0.81 58.82
CA LEU A 164 -1.92 0.45 58.02
C LEU A 164 -2.29 1.67 57.16
N PRO A 165 -2.55 1.51 55.84
CA PRO A 165 -2.86 2.66 54.99
C PRO A 165 -4.30 3.15 55.23
N ASP A 166 -4.45 4.48 55.25
CA ASP A 166 -5.74 5.14 55.40
C ASP A 166 -6.62 5.02 54.13
N ARG A 167 -7.94 5.17 54.27
CA ARG A 167 -8.96 4.82 53.24
C ARG A 167 -8.72 5.42 51.85
N HIS A 168 -8.06 6.58 51.73
CA HIS A 168 -7.76 7.22 50.44
C HIS A 168 -6.66 6.53 49.62
N SER A 169 -5.76 5.76 50.25
CA SER A 169 -4.68 5.04 49.55
C SER A 169 -5.18 3.78 48.83
N VAL A 170 -6.32 3.24 49.26
CA VAL A 170 -6.95 2.04 48.70
C VAL A 170 -7.66 2.35 47.37
N SER A 171 -8.16 3.58 47.20
CA SER A 171 -8.85 4.04 45.98
C SER A 171 -7.89 4.19 44.80
N ALA A 172 -6.68 4.71 45.04
CA ALA A 172 -5.64 4.84 44.02
C ALA A 172 -5.11 3.45 43.57
N LEU A 173 -4.97 2.51 44.50
CA LEU A 173 -4.61 1.12 44.18
C LEU A 173 -5.69 0.42 43.33
N ARG A 174 -6.98 0.70 43.58
CA ARG A 174 -8.11 0.15 42.79
C ARG A 174 -8.13 0.63 41.33
N LEU A 175 -7.63 1.83 41.03
CA LEU A 175 -7.53 2.34 39.66
C LEU A 175 -6.26 1.86 38.94
N LEU A 176 -5.14 1.76 39.65
CA LEU A 176 -3.83 1.41 39.07
C LEU A 176 -3.71 -0.08 38.74
N THR A 177 -4.33 -0.95 39.52
CA THR A 177 -4.25 -2.41 39.31
C THR A 177 -4.79 -2.86 37.94
N PRO A 178 -6.00 -2.46 37.49
CA PRO A 178 -6.49 -2.84 36.17
C PRO A 178 -5.69 -2.21 35.02
N ILE A 179 -5.13 -1.00 35.21
CA ILE A 179 -4.28 -0.34 34.21
C ILE A 179 -2.97 -1.11 34.04
N CYS A 180 -2.29 -1.49 35.13
CA CYS A 180 -1.08 -2.30 35.07
C CYS A 180 -1.36 -3.69 34.49
N LEU A 181 -2.51 -4.30 34.81
CA LEU A 181 -2.92 -5.58 34.25
C LEU A 181 -3.16 -5.48 32.73
N LEU A 182 -3.80 -4.40 32.28
CA LEU A 182 -4.02 -4.13 30.85
C LEU A 182 -2.69 -3.96 30.11
N PHE A 183 -1.74 -3.19 30.66
CA PHE A 183 -0.41 -3.04 30.07
C PHE A 183 0.34 -4.37 30.02
N PHE A 184 0.21 -5.22 31.03
CA PHE A 184 0.85 -6.55 31.06
C PHE A 184 0.22 -7.50 30.03
N ILE A 185 -1.11 -7.47 29.87
CA ILE A 185 -1.82 -8.27 28.87
C ILE A 185 -1.44 -7.80 27.47
N VAL A 186 -1.40 -6.49 27.22
CA VAL A 186 -0.98 -5.93 25.92
C VAL A 186 0.46 -6.31 25.62
N ALA A 187 1.37 -6.19 26.60
CA ALA A 187 2.76 -6.61 26.42
C ALA A 187 2.88 -8.11 26.16
N ALA A 188 2.14 -8.96 26.88
CA ALA A 188 2.15 -10.40 26.69
C ALA A 188 1.58 -10.82 25.33
N VAL A 189 0.51 -10.17 24.87
CA VAL A 189 -0.08 -10.41 23.53
C VAL A 189 0.90 -9.96 22.43
N ILE A 190 1.53 -8.80 22.58
CA ILE A 190 2.57 -8.34 21.64
C ILE A 190 3.75 -9.32 21.63
N SER A 191 4.22 -9.78 22.79
CA SER A 191 5.31 -10.76 22.89
C SER A 191 4.92 -12.13 22.34
N LEU A 192 3.67 -12.59 22.49
CA LEU A 192 3.15 -13.82 21.89
C LEU A 192 2.99 -13.68 20.38
N MET A 193 2.53 -12.53 19.88
CA MET A 193 2.46 -12.25 18.45
C MET A 193 3.86 -12.20 17.82
N VAL A 194 4.80 -11.51 18.47
CA VAL A 194 6.20 -11.48 18.06
C VAL A 194 6.80 -12.89 18.14
N GLY A 195 6.54 -13.65 19.20
CA GLY A 195 7.03 -15.02 19.38
C GLY A 195 6.45 -16.01 18.35
N ALA A 196 5.18 -15.90 18.00
CA ALA A 196 4.54 -16.73 16.97
C ALA A 196 5.03 -16.36 15.57
N VAL A 197 5.24 -15.06 15.29
CA VAL A 197 5.90 -14.59 14.07
C VAL A 197 7.33 -15.10 14.02
N PHE A 198 8.08 -15.05 15.13
CA PHE A 198 9.44 -15.60 15.22
C PHE A 198 9.45 -17.12 15.03
N LEU A 199 8.56 -17.89 15.65
CA LEU A 199 8.49 -19.35 15.48
C LEU A 199 8.07 -19.76 14.06
N GLY A 200 7.16 -19.01 13.41
CA GLY A 200 6.80 -19.22 12.01
C GLY A 200 7.92 -18.87 11.03
N VAL A 201 8.66 -17.79 11.31
CA VAL A 201 9.83 -17.35 10.53
C VAL A 201 11.04 -18.27 10.73
N PHE A 202 11.25 -18.82 11.92
CA PHE A 202 12.41 -19.67 12.22
C PHE A 202 12.17 -21.16 11.94
N GLY A 203 10.94 -21.67 12.06
CA GLY A 203 10.59 -23.03 11.66
C GLY A 203 10.78 -23.30 10.16
N SER A 204 10.81 -22.24 9.35
CA SER A 204 11.10 -22.24 7.92
C SER A 204 12.58 -21.94 7.59
N TRP A 205 13.39 -21.58 8.59
CA TRP A 205 14.82 -21.23 8.49
C TRP A 205 15.72 -22.41 8.89
N ILE A 206 15.64 -23.50 8.14
CA ILE A 206 16.75 -24.46 8.09
C ILE A 206 17.51 -24.13 6.80
N PRO A 207 18.76 -23.63 6.86
CA PRO A 207 19.52 -23.28 5.66
C PRO A 207 19.68 -24.51 4.76
N GLY A 208 18.94 -24.54 3.65
CA GLY A 208 19.25 -25.42 2.52
C GLY A 208 20.49 -24.90 1.80
N GLN A 209 21.23 -25.79 1.15
CA GLN A 209 22.34 -25.40 0.27
C GLN A 209 21.87 -24.37 -0.78
N ARG A 210 22.65 -23.29 -0.95
CA ARG A 210 22.49 -22.34 -2.06
C ARG A 210 22.82 -23.07 -3.37
N CYS A 211 21.93 -23.06 -4.36
CA CYS A 211 22.37 -23.31 -5.74
C CYS A 211 23.20 -22.10 -6.17
N ASP A 212 24.46 -22.34 -6.47
CA ASP A 212 25.36 -21.33 -7.02
C ASP A 212 25.15 -21.29 -8.54
N THR A 213 24.57 -20.22 -9.07
CA THR A 213 24.29 -20.05 -10.51
C THR A 213 25.55 -19.77 -11.33
N THR A 214 26.74 -19.87 -10.74
CA THR A 214 28.01 -19.60 -11.43
C THR A 214 28.62 -20.80 -12.14
N THR A 215 28.13 -22.02 -11.88
CA THR A 215 28.57 -23.24 -12.57
C THR A 215 27.42 -23.84 -13.38
N MET A 216 27.41 -23.56 -14.68
CA MET A 216 26.75 -24.43 -15.66
C MET A 216 27.37 -25.83 -15.53
N GLY A 217 26.74 -26.73 -14.78
CA GLY A 217 27.25 -28.10 -14.60
C GLY A 217 26.88 -28.83 -13.30
N ASP A 218 26.18 -28.22 -12.34
CA ASP A 218 25.75 -28.95 -11.14
C ASP A 218 24.56 -29.87 -11.43
N ALA A 219 24.78 -31.19 -11.37
CA ALA A 219 23.82 -32.25 -11.68
C ALA A 219 22.58 -32.31 -10.75
N ASN A 220 22.42 -31.36 -9.83
CA ASN A 220 21.29 -31.23 -8.90
C ASN A 220 20.50 -29.92 -9.04
N CYS A 221 20.86 -29.03 -9.97
CA CYS A 221 20.07 -27.86 -10.30
C CYS A 221 19.55 -28.04 -11.74
N TYR A 222 18.31 -28.54 -11.86
CA TYR A 222 17.69 -28.88 -13.14
C TYR A 222 17.55 -27.62 -14.01
N VAL A 223 18.22 -27.60 -15.17
CA VAL A 223 17.68 -26.88 -16.33
C VAL A 223 16.40 -27.62 -16.68
N LEU A 224 15.25 -27.01 -16.37
CA LEU A 224 13.95 -27.57 -16.67
C LEU A 224 13.69 -27.37 -18.17
N ASP A 225 14.16 -28.32 -18.97
CA ASP A 225 13.89 -28.35 -20.42
C ASP A 225 12.39 -28.16 -20.67
N GLY A 226 12.03 -27.09 -21.36
CA GLY A 226 10.66 -26.77 -21.77
C GLY A 226 9.80 -25.98 -20.78
N ALA A 227 10.26 -25.67 -19.56
CA ALA A 227 9.48 -24.87 -18.61
C ALA A 227 9.71 -23.35 -18.75
N CYS A 228 10.91 -22.94 -19.15
CA CYS A 228 11.34 -21.54 -19.18
C CYS A 228 11.43 -21.00 -20.61
N ASP A 229 11.19 -19.70 -20.77
CA ASP A 229 11.30 -19.05 -22.07
C ASP A 229 12.76 -18.63 -22.35
N MET A 230 13.49 -19.47 -23.08
CA MET A 230 14.92 -19.25 -23.33
C MET A 230 15.25 -18.10 -24.31
N ILE A 231 14.24 -17.35 -24.80
CA ILE A 231 14.47 -16.11 -25.57
C ILE A 231 15.17 -15.07 -24.70
N ASP A 232 14.80 -14.99 -23.43
CA ASP A 232 15.56 -14.27 -22.40
C ASP A 232 15.92 -15.27 -21.29
N PRO A 233 17.13 -15.86 -21.34
CA PRO A 233 17.53 -16.91 -20.40
C PRO A 233 17.83 -16.38 -18.99
N SER A 234 17.67 -15.08 -18.73
CA SER A 234 18.10 -14.47 -17.47
C SER A 234 17.16 -14.74 -16.30
N GLU A 235 15.87 -15.01 -16.58
CA GLU A 235 14.87 -15.47 -15.63
C GLU A 235 13.84 -16.33 -16.36
N CYS A 236 13.30 -17.36 -15.70
CA CYS A 236 12.36 -18.26 -16.38
C CYS A 236 11.12 -17.59 -16.93
N LEU A 237 10.57 -16.58 -16.25
CA LEU A 237 9.40 -15.83 -16.71
C LEU A 237 9.72 -14.72 -17.70
N PHE A 238 11.00 -14.46 -18.01
CA PHE A 238 11.37 -13.46 -18.99
C PHE A 238 11.40 -14.02 -20.42
N PRO A 239 11.05 -13.21 -21.43
CA PRO A 239 10.44 -11.89 -21.28
C PRO A 239 9.01 -12.01 -20.72
N PHE A 240 8.62 -11.07 -19.86
CA PHE A 240 7.29 -11.03 -19.24
C PHE A 240 6.50 -9.82 -19.74
N PRO A 241 5.18 -9.92 -19.96
CA PRO A 241 4.42 -11.14 -20.20
C PRO A 241 4.83 -11.81 -21.53
N SER A 242 4.54 -13.12 -21.68
CA SER A 242 4.82 -13.88 -22.90
C SER A 242 3.75 -14.92 -23.17
N SER A 243 3.37 -15.07 -24.45
CA SER A 243 2.47 -16.11 -24.94
C SER A 243 3.05 -17.52 -24.79
N PHE A 244 4.35 -17.67 -24.50
CA PHE A 244 4.95 -18.93 -24.07
C PHE A 244 4.26 -19.48 -22.80
N PHE A 245 3.80 -18.61 -21.91
CA PHE A 245 3.06 -18.97 -20.69
C PHE A 245 1.54 -18.94 -20.89
N MET A 246 1.08 -19.26 -22.09
CA MET A 246 -0.35 -19.31 -22.41
C MET A 246 -0.68 -20.58 -23.19
N ARG A 247 -1.94 -20.99 -23.13
CA ARG A 247 -2.48 -22.09 -23.95
C ARG A 247 -3.86 -21.73 -24.51
N PRO A 248 -4.29 -22.33 -25.63
CA PRO A 248 -5.67 -22.26 -26.06
C PRO A 248 -6.63 -22.80 -24.98
N ASP A 249 -7.75 -22.13 -24.81
CA ASP A 249 -8.83 -22.52 -23.89
C ASP A 249 -10.18 -22.03 -24.44
N SER A 250 -10.97 -22.94 -25.02
CA SER A 250 -12.24 -22.60 -25.67
C SER A 250 -13.34 -22.15 -24.70
N GLU A 251 -13.15 -22.36 -23.40
CA GLU A 251 -14.08 -21.91 -22.35
C GLU A 251 -13.81 -20.47 -21.90
N SER A 252 -12.64 -19.91 -22.25
CA SER A 252 -12.26 -18.54 -21.90
C SER A 252 -12.78 -17.54 -22.94
N SER A 253 -13.08 -16.30 -22.50
CA SER A 253 -13.59 -15.24 -23.38
C SER A 253 -12.61 -14.85 -24.50
N THR A 254 -11.30 -14.99 -24.27
CA THR A 254 -10.26 -14.68 -25.26
C THR A 254 -9.91 -15.88 -26.15
N GLY A 255 -10.39 -17.09 -25.82
CA GLY A 255 -9.90 -18.35 -26.40
C GLY A 255 -8.53 -18.79 -25.89
N TRP A 256 -7.96 -18.08 -24.90
CA TRP A 256 -6.65 -18.34 -24.31
C TRP A 256 -6.69 -18.30 -22.78
N LYS A 257 -5.77 -19.03 -22.16
CA LYS A 257 -5.60 -19.03 -20.71
C LYS A 257 -4.13 -18.92 -20.36
N VAL A 258 -3.82 -18.14 -19.32
CA VAL A 258 -2.50 -18.13 -18.69
C VAL A 258 -2.20 -19.52 -18.13
N ARG A 259 -0.97 -19.98 -18.36
CA ARG A 259 -0.42 -21.24 -17.87
C ARG A 259 1.05 -21.05 -17.57
N ILE A 260 1.34 -20.60 -16.35
CA ILE A 260 2.67 -20.56 -15.80
C ILE A 260 2.88 -21.85 -14.99
N PRO A 261 3.77 -22.75 -15.42
CA PRO A 261 4.08 -23.97 -14.69
C PRO A 261 4.77 -23.65 -13.35
N ILE A 262 4.59 -24.49 -12.33
CA ILE A 262 5.15 -24.25 -11.00
C ILE A 262 6.68 -24.26 -11.02
N GLU A 263 7.24 -24.99 -11.97
CA GLU A 263 8.66 -25.10 -12.31
C GLU A 263 9.26 -23.75 -12.76
N SER A 264 8.43 -22.87 -13.34
CA SER A 264 8.81 -21.51 -13.75
C SER A 264 8.35 -20.46 -12.75
N SER A 265 7.78 -20.89 -11.63
CA SER A 265 7.32 -19.98 -10.59
C SER A 265 8.50 -19.35 -9.85
N LEU A 266 8.21 -18.23 -9.19
CA LEU A 266 9.18 -17.48 -8.43
C LEU A 266 9.55 -18.24 -7.15
N PRO A 267 10.83 -18.53 -6.89
CA PRO A 267 11.26 -19.04 -5.60
C PRO A 267 11.03 -17.95 -4.54
N LEU A 268 10.22 -18.29 -3.56
CA LEU A 268 9.98 -17.54 -2.33
C LEU A 268 10.90 -18.07 -1.22
N ASN A 269 11.09 -17.23 -0.22
CA ASN A 269 12.02 -17.26 0.91
C ASN A 269 13.52 -17.35 0.53
N SER A 270 14.38 -16.96 1.47
CA SER A 270 15.84 -16.99 1.34
C SER A 270 16.42 -18.41 1.16
N GLY A 271 15.59 -19.46 1.30
CA GLY A 271 15.96 -20.86 1.10
C GLY A 271 15.47 -21.47 -0.22
N GLY A 272 14.67 -20.76 -1.03
CA GLY A 272 14.16 -21.21 -2.33
C GLY A 272 13.26 -22.45 -2.30
N ARG A 273 12.79 -22.87 -1.11
CA ARG A 273 12.03 -24.13 -0.92
C ARG A 273 10.53 -23.97 -1.09
N VAL A 274 10.03 -22.74 -1.09
CA VAL A 274 8.62 -22.42 -1.32
C VAL A 274 8.58 -21.64 -2.62
N THR A 275 7.70 -22.00 -3.54
CA THR A 275 7.46 -21.22 -4.75
C THR A 275 6.14 -20.48 -4.62
N LEU A 276 5.99 -19.41 -5.38
CA LEU A 276 4.72 -18.71 -5.47
C LEU A 276 3.68 -19.66 -6.10
N ASP A 277 2.57 -19.90 -5.41
CA ASP A 277 1.46 -20.60 -6.05
C ASP A 277 0.78 -19.65 -7.04
N LEU A 278 0.82 -20.03 -8.32
CA LEU A 278 0.34 -19.24 -9.45
C LEU A 278 -1.10 -19.59 -9.86
N ASP A 279 -1.82 -20.34 -9.03
CA ASP A 279 -3.18 -20.76 -9.29
C ASP A 279 -4.15 -19.61 -9.57
N ALA A 280 -3.97 -18.47 -8.91
CA ALA A 280 -4.77 -17.27 -9.13
C ALA A 280 -4.44 -16.56 -10.45
N TRP A 281 -3.25 -16.79 -11.02
CA TRP A 281 -2.84 -16.26 -12.31
C TRP A 281 -3.24 -17.19 -13.45
N ASN A 282 -3.14 -18.50 -13.23
CA ASN A 282 -3.47 -19.54 -14.22
C ASN A 282 -4.97 -19.67 -14.53
N VAL A 283 -5.80 -18.82 -13.93
CA VAL A 283 -7.24 -18.67 -14.23
C VAL A 283 -7.55 -17.47 -15.10
N LEU A 284 -6.56 -16.60 -15.32
CA LEU A 284 -6.71 -15.43 -16.17
C LEU A 284 -6.72 -15.85 -17.63
N ASP A 285 -7.55 -15.17 -18.42
CA ASP A 285 -7.69 -15.40 -19.86
C ASP A 285 -6.75 -14.53 -20.71
N GLY A 286 -5.82 -13.84 -20.05
CA GLY A 286 -4.77 -13.04 -20.66
C GLY A 286 -4.08 -12.15 -19.64
N PHE A 287 -3.09 -11.40 -20.11
CA PHE A 287 -2.33 -10.48 -19.27
C PHE A 287 -2.98 -9.10 -19.18
N SER A 288 -2.58 -8.34 -18.18
CA SER A 288 -3.00 -6.97 -17.87
C SER A 288 -2.83 -6.08 -19.07
N ILE A 289 -3.78 -5.17 -19.25
CA ILE A 289 -3.76 -4.15 -20.31
C ILE A 289 -2.80 -3.00 -20.00
N LEU A 290 -2.18 -2.95 -18.81
CA LEU A 290 -1.31 -1.84 -18.41
C LEU A 290 -0.08 -2.26 -17.59
N ALA A 291 0.09 -3.54 -17.27
CA ALA A 291 1.31 -4.02 -16.63
C ALA A 291 2.56 -3.76 -17.51
N PRO A 292 3.74 -3.56 -16.89
CA PRO A 292 4.97 -3.38 -17.64
C PRO A 292 5.41 -4.68 -18.31
N MET A 293 6.13 -4.54 -19.41
CA MET A 293 6.90 -5.59 -20.03
C MET A 293 8.32 -5.58 -19.44
N LEU A 294 8.81 -6.75 -19.02
CA LEU A 294 10.08 -6.93 -18.33
C LEU A 294 10.97 -7.89 -19.10
N PHE A 295 12.22 -7.50 -19.31
CA PHE A 295 13.20 -8.31 -20.02
C PHE A 295 14.63 -7.82 -19.74
N ARG A 296 15.61 -8.62 -20.13
CA ARG A 296 17.01 -8.27 -20.30
C ARG A 296 17.44 -8.61 -21.73
N LEU A 297 18.66 -8.23 -22.09
CA LEU A 297 19.26 -8.58 -23.37
C LEU A 297 20.43 -9.54 -23.20
N GLY A 298 20.71 -10.30 -24.27
CA GLY A 298 21.78 -11.28 -24.30
C GLY A 298 21.55 -12.42 -23.31
N ASP A 299 22.53 -12.64 -22.43
CA ASP A 299 22.47 -13.62 -21.34
C ASP A 299 22.00 -12.99 -20.01
N GLY A 300 21.61 -11.70 -20.03
CA GLY A 300 21.17 -10.96 -18.85
C GLY A 300 22.29 -10.42 -17.96
N LYS A 301 23.56 -10.56 -18.35
CA LYS A 301 24.72 -10.06 -17.58
C LYS A 301 25.29 -8.74 -18.13
N ILE A 302 24.61 -8.14 -19.10
CA ILE A 302 25.08 -6.97 -19.84
C ILE A 302 24.31 -5.73 -19.37
N ASP A 303 25.05 -4.69 -18.99
CA ASP A 303 24.48 -3.39 -18.66
C ASP A 303 24.20 -2.58 -19.94
N VAL A 304 22.96 -2.17 -20.11
CA VAL A 304 22.50 -1.34 -21.23
C VAL A 304 22.92 0.11 -21.01
N ASP A 305 23.49 0.74 -22.03
CA ASP A 305 23.71 2.19 -22.04
C ASP A 305 22.37 2.93 -22.09
N ARG A 306 22.06 3.68 -21.02
CA ARG A 306 20.84 4.50 -20.92
C ARG A 306 20.65 5.45 -22.10
N LYS A 307 21.74 5.94 -22.71
CA LYS A 307 21.65 6.80 -23.89
C LYS A 307 21.04 6.06 -25.07
N SER A 308 21.36 4.77 -25.22
CA SER A 308 20.84 3.94 -26.30
C SER A 308 19.35 3.62 -26.19
N LEU A 309 18.70 3.93 -25.06
CA LEU A 309 17.23 3.81 -24.92
C LEU A 309 16.48 4.84 -25.78
N ARG A 310 17.16 5.88 -26.27
CA ARG A 310 16.62 6.88 -27.19
C ARG A 310 17.39 6.89 -28.51
N PRO A 311 16.72 7.14 -29.64
CA PRO A 311 17.38 7.26 -30.94
C PRO A 311 18.41 8.41 -31.00
N ASP A 312 18.19 9.47 -30.23
CA ASP A 312 19.07 10.64 -30.17
C ASP A 312 20.31 10.45 -29.28
N ASN A 313 20.50 9.26 -28.69
CA ASN A 313 21.58 8.93 -27.76
C ASN A 313 21.69 9.89 -26.55
N LYS A 314 20.57 10.47 -26.13
CA LYS A 314 20.49 11.28 -24.91
C LYS A 314 19.85 10.49 -23.79
N VAL A 315 20.19 10.86 -22.56
CA VAL A 315 19.45 10.39 -21.39
C VAL A 315 18.22 11.26 -21.25
N SER A 316 17.05 10.63 -21.20
CA SER A 316 15.78 11.30 -20.91
C SER A 316 15.87 12.03 -19.55
N GLU A 317 15.46 13.30 -19.52
CA GLU A 317 15.27 14.02 -18.25
C GLU A 317 14.11 13.42 -17.47
N ARG A 318 13.06 13.00 -18.16
CA ARG A 318 11.98 12.19 -17.60
C ARG A 318 11.71 10.97 -18.49
N PRO A 319 11.35 9.81 -17.94
CA PRO A 319 11.06 8.61 -18.73
C PRO A 319 10.03 8.86 -19.84
N GLU A 320 8.98 9.62 -19.55
CA GLU A 320 7.90 9.95 -20.48
C GLU A 320 8.33 10.82 -21.68
N ASP A 321 9.47 11.54 -21.58
CA ASP A 321 10.01 12.31 -22.71
C ASP A 321 10.49 11.39 -23.86
N SER A 322 10.61 10.09 -23.61
CA SER A 322 10.95 9.10 -24.63
C SER A 322 9.75 8.57 -25.43
N ILE A 323 8.51 8.83 -24.96
CA ILE A 323 7.29 8.29 -25.59
C ILE A 323 7.15 8.65 -27.07
N PRO A 324 7.41 9.90 -27.53
CA PRO A 324 7.27 10.22 -28.95
C PRO A 324 8.14 9.37 -29.88
N PHE A 325 9.32 8.95 -29.42
CA PHE A 325 10.23 8.12 -30.22
C PHE A 325 9.68 6.70 -30.42
N SER A 326 8.95 6.18 -29.44
CA SER A 326 8.40 4.80 -29.47
C SER A 326 7.43 4.52 -30.60
N VAL A 327 6.80 5.56 -31.16
CA VAL A 327 5.87 5.48 -32.29
C VAL A 327 6.46 5.97 -33.61
N ASN A 328 7.70 6.49 -33.60
CA ASN A 328 8.45 6.81 -34.81
C ASN A 328 9.18 5.55 -35.32
N LEU A 329 8.51 4.77 -36.17
CA LEU A 329 8.97 3.44 -36.60
C LEU A 329 10.34 3.43 -37.28
N ALA A 330 10.75 4.52 -37.93
CA ALA A 330 12.04 4.61 -38.64
C ALA A 330 13.22 4.71 -37.66
N GLU A 331 13.03 5.42 -36.56
CA GLU A 331 14.08 5.73 -35.59
C GLU A 331 14.00 4.88 -34.33
N SER A 332 12.81 4.39 -33.97
CA SER A 332 12.60 3.73 -32.68
C SER A 332 13.50 2.51 -32.49
N HIS A 333 14.02 2.37 -31.28
CA HIS A 333 14.81 1.23 -30.83
C HIS A 333 13.95 0.16 -30.14
N THR A 334 12.75 0.52 -29.67
CA THR A 334 11.81 -0.40 -29.03
C THR A 334 10.42 -0.26 -29.65
N LEU A 335 9.71 -1.36 -29.76
CA LEU A 335 8.39 -1.39 -30.37
C LEU A 335 7.45 -2.26 -29.54
N LEU A 336 6.27 -1.74 -29.28
CA LEU A 336 5.10 -2.48 -28.82
C LEU A 336 4.03 -2.26 -29.87
N ILE A 337 3.52 -3.32 -30.50
CA ILE A 337 2.64 -3.20 -31.66
C ILE A 337 1.48 -4.19 -31.57
N ASP A 338 0.30 -3.71 -31.91
CA ASP A 338 -0.92 -4.51 -32.00
C ASP A 338 -0.89 -5.36 -33.29
N VAL A 339 -1.00 -6.68 -33.15
CA VAL A 339 -0.88 -7.64 -34.26
C VAL A 339 -2.02 -7.45 -35.27
N GLU A 340 -3.24 -7.18 -34.81
CA GLU A 340 -4.39 -7.06 -35.71
C GLU A 340 -4.33 -5.76 -36.52
N THR A 341 -4.09 -4.65 -35.82
CA THR A 341 -4.18 -3.31 -36.42
C THR A 341 -2.86 -2.82 -37.01
N ALA A 342 -1.74 -3.48 -36.72
CA ALA A 342 -0.38 -3.05 -37.04
C ALA A 342 -0.07 -1.61 -36.55
N ARG A 343 -0.73 -1.17 -35.48
CA ARG A 343 -0.51 0.17 -34.90
C ARG A 343 0.49 0.09 -33.74
N PRO A 344 1.55 0.92 -33.73
CA PRO A 344 2.44 1.01 -32.58
C PRO A 344 1.70 1.61 -31.38
N VAL A 345 1.98 1.07 -30.20
CA VAL A 345 1.50 1.58 -28.92
C VAL A 345 2.58 2.48 -28.33
N PRO A 346 2.23 3.73 -27.97
CA PRO A 346 3.17 4.63 -27.30
C PRO A 346 3.59 4.06 -25.94
N HIS A 347 4.90 4.05 -25.70
CA HIS A 347 5.50 3.50 -24.48
C HIS A 347 6.80 4.23 -24.14
N PHE A 348 7.30 4.05 -22.93
CA PHE A 348 8.67 4.42 -22.56
C PHE A 348 9.42 3.21 -22.03
N VAL A 349 10.75 3.28 -22.07
CA VAL A 349 11.63 2.22 -21.56
C VAL A 349 12.62 2.79 -20.55
N GLU A 350 12.81 2.09 -19.45
CA GLU A 350 13.75 2.47 -18.40
C GLU A 350 14.49 1.26 -17.84
N LEU A 351 15.57 1.51 -17.10
CA LEU A 351 16.28 0.50 -16.34
C LEU A 351 15.74 0.44 -14.91
N ASP A 352 15.68 -0.77 -14.35
CA ASP A 352 15.24 -0.97 -12.97
C ASP A 352 16.32 -0.63 -11.93
N PHE A 353 16.54 0.66 -11.68
CA PHE A 353 17.49 1.13 -10.67
C PHE A 353 17.06 0.80 -9.24
N ALA A 354 15.75 0.68 -8.98
CA ALA A 354 15.22 0.40 -7.66
C ALA A 354 15.55 -1.02 -7.16
N LEU A 355 15.75 -1.97 -8.08
CA LEU A 355 16.01 -3.39 -7.80
C LEU A 355 17.24 -3.91 -8.55
N LYS A 356 18.34 -3.16 -8.49
CA LYS A 356 19.62 -3.62 -9.03
C LYS A 356 20.07 -4.91 -8.34
N GLU A 357 20.52 -5.86 -9.16
CA GLU A 357 21.10 -7.13 -8.72
C GLU A 357 22.60 -7.16 -9.03
N GLU A 358 23.41 -7.53 -8.04
CA GLU A 358 24.86 -7.62 -8.23
C GLU A 358 25.23 -8.79 -9.14
N GLY A 359 26.13 -8.56 -10.10
CA GLY A 359 26.55 -9.60 -11.06
C GLY A 359 25.60 -9.82 -12.25
N PHE A 360 24.51 -9.06 -12.33
CA PHE A 360 23.54 -9.08 -13.43
C PHE A 360 23.34 -7.68 -14.02
N GLY A 361 22.90 -7.62 -15.27
CA GLY A 361 22.45 -6.38 -15.90
C GLY A 361 21.12 -5.89 -15.30
N TYR A 362 20.82 -4.61 -15.48
CA TYR A 362 19.50 -4.08 -15.11
C TYR A 362 18.37 -4.75 -15.91
N VAL A 363 17.24 -4.99 -15.25
CA VAL A 363 15.99 -5.30 -15.94
C VAL A 363 15.54 -4.07 -16.73
N LEU A 364 15.19 -4.25 -17.99
CA LEU A 364 14.50 -3.26 -18.81
C LEU A 364 13.01 -3.34 -18.52
N ILE A 365 12.40 -2.18 -18.26
CA ILE A 365 10.98 -2.02 -18.03
C ILE A 365 10.43 -1.21 -19.21
N LEU A 366 9.66 -1.85 -20.08
CA LEU A 366 8.88 -1.18 -21.10
C LEU A 366 7.46 -0.99 -20.57
N GLN A 367 7.06 0.28 -20.38
CA GLN A 367 5.75 0.63 -19.82
C GLN A 367 4.86 1.24 -20.91
N PRO A 368 3.69 0.65 -21.21
CA PRO A 368 2.68 1.30 -22.05
C PRO A 368 2.29 2.66 -21.48
N ALA A 369 2.25 3.69 -22.33
CA ALA A 369 1.85 5.04 -21.95
C ALA A 369 0.32 5.22 -21.89
N ALA A 370 -0.43 4.25 -22.41
CA ALA A 370 -1.87 4.15 -22.42
C ALA A 370 -2.27 2.66 -22.38
N PRO A 371 -3.48 2.32 -21.92
CA PRO A 371 -3.93 0.93 -21.84
C PRO A 371 -4.00 0.27 -23.21
N LEU A 372 -3.62 -1.00 -23.23
CA LEU A 372 -3.82 -1.91 -24.35
C LEU A 372 -5.31 -2.25 -24.52
N ARG A 373 -5.68 -2.77 -25.68
CA ARG A 373 -7.04 -3.29 -25.90
C ARG A 373 -7.23 -4.58 -25.09
N TYR A 374 -8.44 -4.82 -24.61
CA TYR A 374 -8.83 -6.16 -24.14
C TYR A 374 -8.82 -7.16 -25.28
N SER A 375 -8.62 -8.44 -24.94
CA SER A 375 -8.71 -9.58 -25.87
C SER A 375 -7.87 -9.39 -27.14
N ALA A 376 -6.70 -8.76 -27.02
CA ALA A 376 -5.86 -8.40 -28.15
C ALA A 376 -4.49 -9.09 -28.08
N HIS A 377 -3.80 -9.11 -29.22
CA HIS A 377 -2.50 -9.77 -29.39
C HIS A 377 -1.45 -8.73 -29.75
N TYR A 378 -0.33 -8.74 -29.03
CA TYR A 378 0.74 -7.76 -29.16
C TYR A 378 2.09 -8.43 -29.37
N VAL A 379 2.95 -7.73 -30.11
CA VAL A 379 4.37 -8.06 -30.27
C VAL A 379 5.22 -6.98 -29.64
N VAL A 380 6.27 -7.37 -28.94
CA VAL A 380 7.34 -6.51 -28.44
C VAL A 380 8.62 -6.83 -29.20
N ALA A 381 9.39 -5.80 -29.57
CA ALA A 381 10.67 -5.96 -30.25
C ALA A 381 11.66 -4.87 -29.87
N VAL A 382 12.95 -5.22 -29.89
CA VAL A 382 14.06 -4.33 -29.55
C VAL A 382 15.20 -4.46 -30.55
N ARG A 383 15.76 -3.31 -30.94
CA ARG A 383 16.94 -3.18 -31.79
C ARG A 383 17.83 -2.03 -31.33
N ARG A 384 19.11 -2.08 -31.72
CA ARG A 384 20.08 -0.97 -31.56
C ARG A 384 20.45 -0.56 -30.12
N LEU A 385 20.12 -1.35 -29.10
CA LEU A 385 20.60 -1.12 -27.74
C LEU A 385 22.07 -1.53 -27.58
N ARG A 386 22.82 -0.73 -26.82
CA ARG A 386 24.28 -0.85 -26.70
C ARG A 386 24.72 -1.19 -25.29
N ASN A 387 25.82 -1.92 -25.19
CA ASN A 387 26.49 -2.20 -23.94
C ASN A 387 27.19 -0.95 -23.41
N VAL A 388 27.00 -0.61 -22.14
CA VAL A 388 27.64 0.54 -21.50
C VAL A 388 29.17 0.41 -21.45
N LYS A 389 29.70 -0.81 -21.41
CA LYS A 389 31.14 -1.08 -21.22
C LYS A 389 31.98 -0.76 -22.46
N ASP A 390 31.50 -1.13 -23.64
CA ASP A 390 32.26 -1.08 -24.90
C ASP A 390 31.54 -0.31 -26.03
N GLY A 391 30.28 0.11 -25.81
CA GLY A 391 29.46 0.81 -26.80
C GLY A 391 28.99 -0.08 -27.97
N GLN A 392 29.29 -1.38 -27.94
CA GLN A 392 28.88 -2.31 -29.00
C GLN A 392 27.40 -2.67 -28.89
N LEU A 393 26.82 -3.13 -29.99
CA LEU A 393 25.48 -3.69 -29.99
C LEU A 393 25.43 -4.95 -29.13
N ILE A 394 24.45 -5.02 -28.24
CA ILE A 394 24.24 -6.20 -27.41
C ILE A 394 23.79 -7.34 -28.31
N GLN A 395 24.48 -8.48 -28.25
CA GLN A 395 24.11 -9.63 -29.06
C GLN A 395 22.84 -10.30 -28.52
N PRO A 396 21.96 -10.83 -29.38
CA PRO A 396 20.81 -11.60 -28.93
C PRO A 396 21.22 -12.88 -28.18
N SER A 397 20.28 -13.46 -27.43
CA SER A 397 20.45 -14.80 -26.85
C SER A 397 20.60 -15.86 -27.95
N THR A 398 21.14 -17.03 -27.59
CA THR A 398 21.28 -18.17 -28.51
C THR A 398 19.94 -18.63 -29.07
N THR A 399 18.92 -18.75 -28.21
CA THR A 399 17.56 -19.15 -28.60
C THR A 399 16.90 -18.15 -29.53
N PHE A 400 16.99 -16.84 -29.22
CA PHE A 400 16.42 -15.82 -30.10
C PHE A 400 17.17 -15.77 -31.44
N THR A 401 18.49 -15.95 -31.43
CA THR A 401 19.29 -16.06 -32.66
C THR A 401 18.83 -17.24 -33.52
N ALA A 402 18.61 -18.42 -32.93
CA ALA A 402 18.11 -19.58 -33.67
C ALA A 402 16.72 -19.32 -34.27
N LEU A 403 15.79 -18.75 -33.50
CA LEU A 403 14.47 -18.34 -34.01
C LEU A 403 14.58 -17.27 -35.11
N ARG A 404 15.48 -16.29 -34.95
CA ARG A 404 15.74 -15.23 -35.93
C ARG A 404 16.47 -15.73 -37.17
N ASP A 405 17.16 -16.85 -37.12
CA ASP A 405 17.92 -17.35 -38.27
C ASP A 405 17.26 -18.59 -38.90
N GLY A 406 16.08 -19.00 -38.41
CA GLY A 406 15.25 -20.06 -39.00
C GLY A 406 15.65 -21.48 -38.58
N SER A 407 16.44 -21.60 -37.49
CA SER A 407 16.96 -22.85 -36.96
C SER A 407 16.44 -23.18 -35.55
N GLY A 408 15.39 -22.48 -35.10
CA GLY A 408 14.74 -22.72 -33.81
C GLY A 408 13.86 -23.96 -33.80
N ASP A 409 13.22 -24.20 -32.65
CA ASP A 409 12.19 -25.24 -32.49
C ASP A 409 11.07 -25.07 -33.54
N PRO A 410 10.65 -26.10 -34.29
CA PRO A 410 9.69 -25.94 -35.40
C PRO A 410 8.34 -25.34 -35.00
N GLN A 411 7.80 -25.70 -33.84
CA GLN A 411 6.50 -25.19 -33.40
C GLN A 411 6.61 -23.71 -33.05
N ARG A 412 7.68 -23.34 -32.33
CA ARG A 412 7.94 -21.95 -31.98
C ARG A 412 8.34 -21.11 -33.19
N GLN A 413 9.09 -21.68 -34.12
CA GLN A 413 9.48 -21.05 -35.37
C GLN A 413 8.25 -20.62 -36.18
N ALA A 414 7.25 -21.50 -36.32
CA ALA A 414 6.01 -21.17 -37.05
C ALA A 414 5.30 -19.93 -36.47
N VAL A 415 5.15 -19.86 -35.14
CA VAL A 415 4.57 -18.68 -34.47
C VAL A 415 5.40 -17.43 -34.74
N PHE A 416 6.72 -17.54 -34.71
CA PHE A 416 7.61 -16.43 -34.96
C PHE A 416 7.53 -15.92 -36.40
N GLU A 417 7.49 -16.81 -37.40
CA GLU A 417 7.34 -16.40 -38.80
C GLU A 417 5.98 -15.75 -39.05
N ASP A 418 4.89 -16.39 -38.63
CA ASP A 418 3.53 -15.98 -38.94
C ASP A 418 3.11 -14.72 -38.17
N THR A 419 3.47 -14.64 -36.88
CA THR A 419 3.02 -13.58 -35.99
C THR A 419 4.09 -12.52 -35.76
N VAL A 420 5.24 -12.92 -35.18
CA VAL A 420 6.23 -11.96 -34.66
C VAL A 420 6.92 -11.23 -35.81
N PHE A 421 7.64 -11.95 -36.66
CA PHE A 421 8.36 -11.38 -37.79
C PHE A 421 7.41 -10.86 -38.87
N GLY A 422 6.29 -11.55 -39.14
CA GLY A 422 5.24 -11.06 -40.03
C GLY A 422 4.68 -9.69 -39.61
N THR A 423 4.45 -9.47 -38.31
CA THR A 423 3.99 -8.17 -37.79
C THR A 423 5.05 -7.09 -37.89
N LEU A 424 6.30 -7.40 -37.53
CA LEU A 424 7.41 -6.45 -37.60
C LEU A 424 7.74 -6.05 -39.05
N ALA A 425 7.66 -6.99 -39.99
CA ALA A 425 7.88 -6.73 -41.41
C ALA A 425 6.85 -5.76 -42.00
N ARG A 426 5.57 -5.82 -41.56
CA ARG A 426 4.51 -4.88 -41.99
C ARG A 426 4.83 -3.43 -41.66
N VAL A 427 5.66 -3.17 -40.65
CA VAL A 427 6.11 -1.83 -40.25
C VAL A 427 7.57 -1.53 -40.63
N GLY A 428 8.16 -2.37 -41.49
CA GLY A 428 9.49 -2.16 -42.07
C GLY A 428 10.66 -2.49 -41.15
N TRP A 429 10.43 -3.18 -40.03
CA TRP A 429 11.50 -3.66 -39.16
C TRP A 429 12.10 -4.95 -39.73
N GLN A 430 13.43 -4.97 -39.89
CA GLN A 430 14.15 -6.06 -40.53
C GLN A 430 14.57 -7.11 -39.50
N ARG A 431 14.30 -8.37 -39.78
CA ARG A 431 14.56 -9.48 -38.84
C ARG A 431 16.01 -9.51 -38.32
N GLN A 432 17.00 -9.22 -39.18
CA GLN A 432 18.42 -9.27 -38.84
C GLN A 432 18.86 -8.17 -37.86
N GLU A 433 18.08 -7.10 -37.69
CA GLU A 433 18.42 -6.00 -36.78
C GLU A 433 17.94 -6.22 -35.33
N LEU A 434 17.13 -7.26 -35.11
CA LEU A 434 16.49 -7.54 -33.83
C LEU A 434 17.47 -8.16 -32.82
N GLN A 435 17.40 -7.67 -31.59
CA GLN A 435 18.12 -8.18 -30.41
C GLN A 435 17.25 -9.08 -29.53
N ILE A 436 15.94 -8.83 -29.52
CA ILE A 436 14.93 -9.67 -28.89
C ILE A 436 13.55 -9.29 -29.45
N ALA A 437 12.65 -10.25 -29.56
CA ALA A 437 11.23 -10.04 -29.85
C ALA A 437 10.40 -11.21 -29.31
N TRP A 438 9.16 -10.94 -28.91
CA TRP A 438 8.20 -11.92 -28.43
C TRP A 438 6.77 -11.38 -28.54
N ASP A 439 5.78 -12.24 -28.32
CA ASP A 439 4.37 -11.87 -28.33
C ASP A 439 3.68 -12.21 -27.00
N PHE A 440 2.54 -11.55 -26.73
CA PHE A 440 1.67 -11.84 -25.60
C PHE A 440 0.22 -11.41 -25.90
N ARG A 441 -0.74 -11.91 -25.11
CA ARG A 441 -2.16 -11.58 -25.25
C ARG A 441 -2.71 -10.91 -24.00
N THR A 442 -3.62 -9.96 -24.19
CA THR A 442 -4.32 -9.28 -23.09
C THR A 442 -5.60 -9.99 -22.69
N GLY A 443 -5.97 -9.90 -21.41
CA GLY A 443 -7.19 -10.50 -20.86
C GLY A 443 -8.46 -9.87 -21.42
N SER A 444 -9.60 -10.52 -21.16
CA SER A 444 -10.90 -10.00 -21.59
C SER A 444 -11.42 -8.90 -20.67
N TRP A 445 -12.42 -8.18 -21.17
CA TRP A 445 -13.17 -7.23 -20.36
C TRP A 445 -13.90 -7.94 -19.20
N GLU A 446 -14.48 -9.11 -19.47
CA GLU A 446 -15.20 -9.92 -18.48
C GLU A 446 -14.30 -10.40 -17.34
N GLY A 447 -13.07 -10.80 -17.68
CA GLY A 447 -12.05 -11.27 -16.73
C GLY A 447 -11.44 -10.16 -15.87
N SER A 448 -11.51 -8.91 -16.35
CA SER A 448 -10.99 -7.71 -15.67
C SER A 448 -12.12 -6.87 -15.04
N GLU A 449 -12.65 -5.86 -15.74
CA GLU A 449 -13.73 -4.97 -15.28
C GLU A 449 -15.01 -5.72 -14.90
N GLY A 450 -15.36 -6.76 -15.67
CA GLY A 450 -16.66 -7.43 -15.61
C GLY A 450 -17.00 -7.98 -14.23
N ARG A 451 -16.00 -8.45 -13.47
CA ARG A 451 -16.20 -9.02 -12.13
C ARG A 451 -16.70 -7.99 -11.12
N ALA A 452 -15.99 -6.88 -10.94
CA ALA A 452 -16.41 -5.88 -9.96
C ALA A 452 -17.70 -5.17 -10.40
N ARG A 453 -17.88 -4.94 -11.71
CA ARG A 453 -19.13 -4.38 -12.25
C ARG A 453 -20.31 -5.30 -11.99
N HIS A 454 -20.16 -6.60 -12.22
CA HIS A 454 -21.17 -7.61 -11.90
C HIS A 454 -21.54 -7.55 -10.41
N MET A 455 -20.54 -7.62 -9.52
CA MET A 455 -20.77 -7.56 -8.07
C MET A 455 -21.54 -6.31 -7.65
N VAL A 456 -21.18 -5.13 -8.18
CA VAL A 456 -21.88 -3.88 -7.89
C VAL A 456 -23.32 -3.93 -8.37
N LEU A 457 -23.57 -4.30 -9.62
CA LEU A 457 -24.92 -4.33 -10.19
C LEU A 457 -25.82 -5.37 -9.51
N ASP A 458 -25.30 -6.58 -9.31
CA ASP A 458 -26.01 -7.67 -8.62
C ASP A 458 -26.33 -7.26 -7.18
N SER A 459 -25.39 -6.63 -6.46
CA SER A 459 -25.64 -6.20 -5.08
C SER A 459 -26.78 -5.19 -5.00
N LEU A 460 -26.83 -4.23 -5.92
CA LEU A 460 -27.88 -3.21 -5.95
C LEU A 460 -29.23 -3.79 -6.34
N GLU A 461 -29.27 -4.81 -7.18
CA GLU A 461 -30.50 -5.54 -7.47
C GLU A 461 -30.99 -6.31 -6.23
N GLN A 462 -30.08 -7.02 -5.56
CA GLN A 462 -30.39 -7.71 -4.32
C GLN A 462 -30.91 -6.76 -3.24
N MET A 463 -30.31 -5.58 -3.07
CA MET A 463 -30.79 -4.53 -2.16
C MET A 463 -32.23 -4.08 -2.44
N ARG A 464 -32.72 -4.21 -3.68
CA ARG A 464 -34.11 -3.89 -4.09
C ARG A 464 -35.06 -5.07 -3.97
N SER A 465 -34.53 -6.28 -3.95
CA SER A 465 -35.33 -7.51 -3.86
C SER A 465 -36.00 -7.67 -2.49
N SER A 466 -37.11 -8.40 -2.45
CA SER A 466 -37.75 -8.78 -1.17
C SER A 466 -36.99 -9.84 -0.37
N PHE A 467 -35.97 -10.47 -0.96
CA PHE A 467 -35.19 -11.56 -0.33
C PHE A 467 -34.02 -11.06 0.52
N PHE A 468 -33.59 -9.82 0.30
CA PHE A 468 -32.63 -9.16 1.17
C PHE A 468 -33.39 -8.19 2.07
N ILE A 469 -33.12 -8.21 3.38
CA ILE A 469 -33.69 -7.24 4.32
C ILE A 469 -32.57 -6.27 4.71
N PRO A 470 -32.52 -5.06 4.12
CA PRO A 470 -31.55 -4.04 4.49
C PRO A 470 -31.65 -3.70 5.97
N LYS A 471 -30.50 -3.74 6.66
CA LYS A 471 -30.38 -3.39 8.08
C LYS A 471 -29.25 -2.40 8.25
N PHE A 472 -29.48 -1.37 9.03
CA PHE A 472 -28.45 -0.41 9.42
C PHE A 472 -28.63 -0.02 10.88
N GLU A 473 -27.55 0.46 11.47
CA GLU A 473 -27.52 0.99 12.83
C GLU A 473 -26.71 2.29 12.82
N VAL A 474 -27.30 3.37 13.31
CA VAL A 474 -26.57 4.59 13.65
C VAL A 474 -26.02 4.40 15.07
N GLN A 475 -24.70 4.37 15.18
CA GLN A 475 -23.99 4.03 16.41
C GLN A 475 -23.60 5.28 17.21
N ASP A 476 -23.20 6.34 16.52
CA ASP A 476 -22.82 7.60 17.16
C ASP A 476 -23.19 8.80 16.28
N VAL A 477 -23.58 9.89 16.94
CA VAL A 477 -23.91 11.17 16.31
C VAL A 477 -23.20 12.27 17.08
N VAL A 478 -22.16 12.83 16.48
CA VAL A 478 -21.50 14.03 17.00
C VAL A 478 -22.29 15.23 16.51
N ALA A 479 -22.89 15.96 17.46
CA ALA A 479 -23.69 17.13 17.17
C ALA A 479 -22.91 18.21 16.43
N GLU A 480 -23.59 18.90 15.53
CA GLU A 480 -23.06 20.05 14.80
C GLU A 480 -22.73 21.24 15.74
N GLN A 481 -21.82 22.10 15.29
CA GLN A 481 -21.60 23.43 15.83
C GLN A 481 -21.64 24.39 14.65
N CYS A 482 -22.75 25.11 14.50
CA CYS A 482 -23.03 25.93 13.31
C CYS A 482 -23.08 27.44 13.62
N ASP A 483 -22.16 27.91 14.46
CA ASP A 483 -22.00 29.33 14.79
C ASP A 483 -21.08 30.04 13.78
N ALA A 484 -20.89 31.36 13.97
CA ALA A 484 -20.11 32.19 13.05
C ALA A 484 -18.59 31.99 13.17
N VAL A 485 -18.12 31.37 14.27
CA VAL A 485 -16.69 31.21 14.60
C VAL A 485 -16.21 29.80 14.26
N ILE A 486 -17.07 28.80 14.44
CA ILE A 486 -16.82 27.39 14.18
C ILE A 486 -17.97 26.85 13.33
N SER A 487 -17.65 26.44 12.11
CA SER A 487 -18.56 25.69 11.24
C SER A 487 -18.16 24.21 11.24
N ARG A 488 -18.71 23.45 12.20
CA ARG A 488 -18.59 21.99 12.29
C ARG A 488 -19.91 21.31 11.96
N GLY A 489 -19.93 20.52 10.89
CA GLY A 489 -21.08 19.70 10.52
C GLY A 489 -21.35 18.58 11.53
N ARG A 490 -22.55 18.01 11.44
CA ARG A 490 -22.93 16.83 12.22
C ARG A 490 -22.21 15.61 11.67
N GLN A 491 -21.58 14.84 12.54
CA GLN A 491 -20.91 13.59 12.16
C GLN A 491 -21.79 12.41 12.55
N VAL A 492 -21.99 11.47 11.63
CA VAL A 492 -22.81 10.28 11.84
C VAL A 492 -21.95 9.05 11.58
N TRP A 493 -21.85 8.18 12.57
CA TRP A 493 -21.15 6.91 12.49
C TRP A 493 -22.14 5.77 12.60
N GLY A 494 -21.94 4.73 11.82
CA GLY A 494 -22.81 3.58 11.88
C GLY A 494 -22.31 2.39 11.08
N ARG A 495 -23.17 1.39 10.99
CA ARG A 495 -22.95 0.20 10.19
C ARG A 495 -24.16 -0.14 9.34
N MET A 496 -23.92 -0.79 8.22
CA MET A 496 -24.94 -1.23 7.27
C MET A 496 -24.64 -2.65 6.81
N LYS A 497 -25.68 -3.47 6.72
CA LYS A 497 -25.59 -4.84 6.21
C LYS A 497 -25.67 -4.83 4.69
N ILE A 498 -24.72 -5.46 4.01
CA ILE A 498 -24.58 -5.42 2.55
C ILE A 498 -24.26 -6.83 2.03
N PRO A 499 -24.69 -7.20 0.80
CA PRO A 499 -24.24 -8.42 0.13
C PRO A 499 -22.72 -8.58 0.09
N SER A 500 -22.25 -9.78 0.41
CA SER A 500 -20.83 -10.16 0.35
C SER A 500 -20.58 -11.15 -0.77
N TYR A 501 -19.51 -10.94 -1.53
CA TYR A 501 -19.05 -11.81 -2.63
C TYR A 501 -17.71 -12.48 -2.33
N THR A 502 -17.25 -12.38 -1.08
CA THR A 502 -16.04 -13.05 -0.62
C THR A 502 -16.39 -14.45 -0.11
N SER A 503 -15.47 -15.41 -0.22
CA SER A 503 -15.61 -16.82 0.20
C SER A 503 -16.17 -16.97 1.62
N GLN A 504 -15.86 -16.02 2.51
CA GLN A 504 -16.58 -15.81 3.75
C GLN A 504 -16.87 -14.31 3.91
N PRO A 505 -18.06 -13.91 4.44
CA PRO A 505 -18.34 -12.51 4.70
C PRO A 505 -17.38 -11.90 5.72
N GLY A 506 -16.64 -10.86 5.29
CA GLY A 506 -15.69 -10.15 6.15
C GLY A 506 -14.32 -9.92 5.48
N PRO A 507 -13.39 -9.28 6.22
CA PRO A 507 -12.06 -8.97 5.73
C PRO A 507 -11.19 -10.22 5.60
N GLY A 508 -10.20 -10.19 4.71
CA GLY A 508 -9.17 -11.25 4.61
C GLY A 508 -9.59 -12.50 3.84
N HIS A 509 -10.68 -12.43 3.08
CA HIS A 509 -11.19 -13.54 2.28
C HIS A 509 -11.16 -13.24 0.78
N ASP A 510 -10.80 -14.25 -0.02
CA ASP A 510 -10.83 -14.22 -1.50
C ASP A 510 -12.27 -14.21 -2.03
N LEU A 511 -12.49 -14.03 -3.33
CA LEU A 511 -13.81 -14.10 -3.97
C LEU A 511 -14.47 -15.47 -3.84
N PHE A 512 -15.80 -15.48 -3.74
CA PHE A 512 -16.61 -16.70 -3.81
C PHE A 512 -17.05 -16.96 -5.25
N THR A 513 -16.64 -18.11 -5.80
CA THR A 513 -16.99 -18.54 -7.16
C THR A 513 -17.38 -20.02 -7.13
N ILE A 514 -18.30 -20.45 -8.00
CA ILE A 514 -18.69 -21.87 -8.12
C ILE A 514 -17.57 -22.67 -8.79
N PHE A 515 -16.89 -22.06 -9.77
CA PHE A 515 -15.75 -22.62 -10.48
C PHE A 515 -14.59 -21.63 -10.46
N LYS A 516 -13.37 -22.15 -10.48
CA LYS A 516 -12.13 -21.34 -10.41
C LYS A 516 -12.09 -20.32 -11.56
N GLY A 517 -12.03 -19.03 -11.23
CA GLY A 517 -12.01 -17.93 -12.19
C GLY A 517 -13.38 -17.48 -12.72
N GLY A 518 -14.46 -18.13 -12.28
CA GLY A 518 -15.84 -17.78 -12.65
C GLY A 518 -16.31 -16.43 -12.12
N VAL A 519 -17.53 -16.05 -12.49
CA VAL A 519 -18.17 -14.82 -12.03
C VAL A 519 -18.41 -14.91 -10.51
N PRO A 520 -18.05 -13.89 -9.71
CA PRO A 520 -18.28 -13.90 -8.27
C PRO A 520 -19.76 -13.96 -7.94
N ILE A 521 -20.13 -14.79 -6.96
CA ILE A 521 -21.50 -14.94 -6.49
C ILE A 521 -21.63 -14.53 -5.03
N ARG A 522 -22.81 -14.06 -4.62
CA ARG A 522 -23.04 -13.72 -3.21
C ARG A 522 -22.90 -14.95 -2.32
N SER A 523 -22.09 -14.83 -1.27
CA SER A 523 -21.87 -15.86 -0.25
C SER A 523 -22.66 -15.61 1.04
N GLY A 524 -23.16 -14.39 1.23
CA GLY A 524 -23.89 -13.99 2.42
C GLY A 524 -23.93 -12.47 2.55
N ASP A 525 -23.95 -11.99 3.80
CA ASP A 525 -24.03 -10.56 4.12
C ASP A 525 -22.91 -10.17 5.08
N VAL A 526 -22.34 -8.98 4.88
CA VAL A 526 -21.30 -8.40 5.73
C VAL A 526 -21.79 -7.09 6.34
N ASP A 527 -21.41 -6.83 7.59
CA ASP A 527 -21.64 -5.53 8.23
C ASP A 527 -20.49 -4.58 7.87
N VAL A 528 -20.82 -3.51 7.14
CA VAL A 528 -19.87 -2.50 6.69
C VAL A 528 -20.02 -1.25 7.54
N GLN A 529 -18.91 -0.75 8.05
CA GLN A 529 -18.88 0.49 8.82
C GLN A 529 -18.88 1.70 7.89
N PHE A 530 -19.63 2.74 8.24
CA PHE A 530 -19.68 4.01 7.50
C PHE A 530 -19.46 5.22 8.42
N ALA A 531 -19.03 6.32 7.80
CA ALA A 531 -19.00 7.64 8.39
C ALA A 531 -19.63 8.65 7.43
N SER A 532 -20.36 9.63 7.95
CA SER A 532 -20.96 10.70 7.17
C SER A 532 -20.83 12.05 7.86
N LEU A 533 -20.56 13.10 7.09
CA LEU A 533 -20.58 14.49 7.55
C LEU A 533 -21.73 15.23 6.89
N ILE A 534 -22.61 15.81 7.69
CA ILE A 534 -23.69 16.68 7.24
C ILE A 534 -23.28 18.13 7.58
N PRO A 535 -22.80 18.91 6.60
CA PRO A 535 -22.27 20.24 6.88
C PRO A 535 -23.37 21.22 7.31
N CYS A 536 -22.97 22.29 7.98
CA CYS A 536 -23.89 23.31 8.47
C CYS A 536 -24.71 23.96 7.35
N SER A 537 -24.17 24.11 6.14
CA SER A 537 -24.92 24.58 4.98
C SER A 537 -26.11 23.69 4.64
N VAL A 538 -25.93 22.37 4.66
CA VAL A 538 -26.99 21.39 4.41
C VAL A 538 -28.03 21.40 5.51
N LEU A 539 -27.60 21.48 6.78
CA LEU A 539 -28.52 21.56 7.92
C LEU A 539 -29.38 22.84 7.86
N LYS A 540 -28.78 24.00 7.54
CA LYS A 540 -29.48 25.29 7.42
C LYS A 540 -30.45 25.31 6.23
N ARG A 541 -30.01 24.80 5.06
CA ARG A 541 -30.83 24.74 3.84
C ARG A 541 -31.83 23.59 3.83
N LYS A 542 -31.67 22.61 4.73
CA LYS A 542 -32.46 21.37 4.81
C LYS A 542 -32.43 20.56 3.51
N LYS A 543 -31.37 20.70 2.73
CA LYS A 543 -31.20 20.06 1.43
C LYS A 543 -29.72 19.96 1.09
N SER A 544 -29.31 18.80 0.62
CA SER A 544 -28.01 18.58 -0.01
C SER A 544 -28.15 18.59 -1.52
N GLU A 545 -27.23 19.27 -2.21
CA GLU A 545 -27.21 19.28 -3.68
C GLU A 545 -26.74 17.93 -4.25
N PHE A 546 -25.84 17.26 -3.55
CA PHE A 546 -25.34 15.93 -3.93
C PHE A 546 -24.68 15.22 -2.74
N ILE A 547 -24.57 13.90 -2.84
CA ILE A 547 -23.77 13.06 -1.97
C ILE A 547 -22.34 13.06 -2.53
N LEU A 548 -21.36 13.44 -1.72
CA LEU A 548 -19.95 13.34 -2.04
C LEU A 548 -19.36 12.11 -1.36
N ASN A 549 -19.22 11.03 -2.11
CA ASN A 549 -18.61 9.81 -1.61
C ASN A 549 -17.08 9.95 -1.61
N TYR A 550 -16.46 9.75 -0.46
CA TYR A 550 -15.03 9.98 -0.25
C TYR A 550 -14.25 8.66 -0.18
N GLY A 551 -13.14 8.59 -0.91
CA GLY A 551 -12.18 7.49 -0.88
C GLY A 551 -10.87 7.89 -0.19
N HIS A 552 -10.51 7.16 0.86
CA HIS A 552 -9.35 7.47 1.72
C HIS A 552 -8.00 7.09 1.08
N GLY A 553 -6.91 7.69 1.59
CA GLY A 553 -5.54 7.36 1.20
C GLY A 553 -5.04 6.01 1.73
N ILE A 554 -3.82 5.62 1.39
CA ILE A 554 -3.24 4.37 1.89
C ILE A 554 -3.14 4.39 3.42
N LEU A 555 -3.50 3.30 4.10
CA LEU A 555 -3.58 3.22 5.57
C LEU A 555 -4.60 4.16 6.23
N GLY A 556 -5.41 4.83 5.41
CA GLY A 556 -6.54 5.63 5.84
C GLY A 556 -7.72 4.80 6.33
N THR A 557 -8.77 5.52 6.70
CA THR A 557 -10.09 4.95 7.01
C THR A 557 -11.17 5.96 6.62
N ARG A 558 -12.43 5.53 6.64
CA ARG A 558 -13.64 6.36 6.53
C ARG A 558 -13.65 7.58 7.46
N ALA A 559 -12.88 7.55 8.54
CA ALA A 559 -12.75 8.64 9.49
C ALA A 559 -12.23 9.94 8.86
N GLU A 560 -11.42 9.85 7.79
CA GLU A 560 -10.92 11.01 7.07
C GLU A 560 -12.06 11.91 6.56
N ALA A 561 -13.19 11.32 6.16
CA ALA A 561 -14.35 12.06 5.65
C ALA A 561 -14.97 13.01 6.68
N VAL A 562 -14.74 12.80 7.99
CA VAL A 562 -15.33 13.60 9.07
C VAL A 562 -14.29 14.30 9.95
N GLN A 563 -13.00 13.98 9.78
CA GLN A 563 -11.91 14.54 10.59
C GLN A 563 -11.10 15.62 9.85
N GLN A 564 -11.22 15.70 8.53
CA GLN A 564 -10.43 16.62 7.71
C GLN A 564 -11.13 17.98 7.53
N ARG A 565 -10.51 19.05 8.05
CA ARG A 565 -11.05 20.43 8.02
C ARG A 565 -11.27 20.97 6.60
N TRP A 566 -10.30 20.73 5.71
CA TRP A 566 -10.38 21.21 4.33
C TRP A 566 -11.54 20.55 3.57
N LEU A 567 -11.80 19.27 3.86
CA LEU A 567 -12.86 18.49 3.23
C LEU A 567 -14.24 18.89 3.77
N GLU A 568 -14.34 19.15 5.07
CA GLU A 568 -15.52 19.75 5.69
C GLU A 568 -15.83 21.14 5.11
N GLY A 569 -14.81 21.98 4.93
CA GLY A 569 -14.94 23.29 4.29
C GLY A 569 -15.45 23.18 2.85
N LEU A 570 -14.90 22.24 2.07
CA LEU A 570 -15.36 21.94 0.71
C LEU A 570 -16.84 21.51 0.72
N ALA A 571 -17.20 20.53 1.54
CA ALA A 571 -18.56 20.02 1.64
C ALA A 571 -19.57 21.10 2.08
N ASN A 572 -19.15 21.99 2.99
CA ASN A 572 -19.94 23.13 3.39
C ASN A 572 -20.14 24.13 2.25
N ARG A 573 -19.08 24.45 1.49
CA ARG A 573 -19.14 25.33 0.31
C ARG A 573 -20.08 24.78 -0.76
N THR A 574 -19.93 23.50 -1.09
CA THR A 574 -20.70 22.85 -2.16
C THR A 574 -22.08 22.36 -1.72
N ASN A 575 -22.46 22.59 -0.46
CA ASN A 575 -23.74 22.15 0.12
C ASN A 575 -23.99 20.63 -0.07
N SER A 576 -22.97 19.82 0.21
CA SER A 576 -22.97 18.37 -0.05
C SER A 576 -22.74 17.56 1.22
N ILE A 577 -23.43 16.44 1.38
CA ILE A 577 -23.15 15.49 2.45
C ILE A 577 -21.95 14.62 2.05
N LEU A 578 -20.99 14.44 2.96
CA LEU A 578 -19.91 13.48 2.77
C LEU A 578 -20.34 12.10 3.26
N PHE A 579 -19.89 11.07 2.56
CA PHE A 579 -20.09 9.69 2.96
C PHE A 579 -18.87 8.85 2.62
N ALA A 580 -18.41 8.02 3.56
CA ALA A 580 -17.28 7.14 3.36
C ALA A 580 -17.49 5.78 4.00
N VAL A 581 -16.90 4.79 3.34
CA VAL A 581 -16.64 3.44 3.84
C VAL A 581 -15.14 3.18 3.72
N ASP A 582 -14.64 2.15 4.40
CA ASP A 582 -13.24 1.75 4.24
C ASP A 582 -13.05 1.00 2.91
N PHE A 583 -11.95 1.27 2.20
CA PHE A 583 -11.45 0.39 1.14
C PHE A 583 -10.84 -0.84 1.78
N ALA A 584 -11.67 -1.86 2.00
CA ALA A 584 -11.28 -3.18 2.48
C ALA A 584 -10.16 -3.77 1.62
N GLY A 585 -9.20 -4.42 2.27
CA GLY A 585 -7.96 -4.91 1.66
C GLY A 585 -6.82 -3.89 1.70
N MET A 586 -7.10 -2.58 1.85
CA MET A 586 -6.07 -1.54 1.94
C MET A 586 -6.38 -0.44 2.98
N SER A 587 -7.27 -0.72 3.93
CA SER A 587 -7.52 0.18 5.06
C SER A 587 -6.53 -0.06 6.22
N LYS A 588 -6.53 0.84 7.21
CA LYS A 588 -5.78 0.63 8.45
C LYS A 588 -6.09 -0.70 9.14
N PHE A 589 -7.32 -1.21 9.01
CA PHE A 589 -7.76 -2.45 9.67
C PHE A 589 -7.25 -3.70 8.95
N ASP A 590 -6.87 -3.59 7.68
CA ASP A 590 -6.36 -4.69 6.88
C ASP A 590 -4.84 -4.90 7.07
N LEU A 591 -4.16 -3.94 7.70
CA LEU A 591 -2.71 -3.98 7.90
C LEU A 591 -2.20 -5.32 8.44
N PRO A 592 -2.74 -5.90 9.52
CA PRO A 592 -2.28 -7.19 10.02
C PRO A 592 -2.40 -8.32 9.00
N ILE A 593 -3.45 -8.30 8.18
CA ILE A 593 -3.71 -9.32 7.15
C ILE A 593 -2.72 -9.16 6.00
N VAL A 594 -2.56 -7.94 5.49
CA VAL A 594 -1.59 -7.63 4.42
C VAL A 594 -0.17 -7.95 4.88
N PHE A 595 0.22 -7.57 6.10
CA PHE A 595 1.52 -7.94 6.66
C PHE A 595 1.72 -9.45 6.73
N LYS A 596 0.71 -10.20 7.17
CA LYS A 596 0.78 -11.67 7.20
C LYS A 596 0.96 -12.27 5.80
N ILE A 597 0.21 -11.80 4.81
CA ILE A 597 0.35 -12.23 3.41
C ILE A 597 1.78 -11.97 2.93
N LEU A 598 2.26 -10.73 3.05
CA LEU A 598 3.58 -10.33 2.59
C LEU A 598 4.75 -10.97 3.36
N LEU A 599 4.52 -11.50 4.57
CA LEU A 599 5.54 -12.16 5.40
C LEU A 599 5.50 -13.68 5.37
N SER A 600 4.37 -14.30 5.01
CA SER A 600 4.16 -15.73 5.23
C SER A 600 3.66 -16.49 4.02
N ASP A 601 2.87 -15.85 3.15
CA ASP A 601 2.34 -16.51 1.94
C ASP A 601 1.94 -15.46 0.90
N LEU A 602 2.86 -15.20 -0.04
CA LEU A 602 2.62 -14.24 -1.12
C LEU A 602 1.54 -14.72 -2.10
N SER A 603 1.26 -16.02 -2.15
CA SER A 603 0.24 -16.63 -3.01
C SER A 603 -1.17 -16.25 -2.56
N ALA A 604 -1.35 -15.96 -1.26
CA ALA A 604 -2.61 -15.46 -0.70
C ALA A 604 -2.93 -14.02 -1.11
N PHE A 605 -2.06 -13.35 -1.88
CA PHE A 605 -2.25 -11.96 -2.27
C PHE A 605 -3.56 -11.68 -3.01
N LYS A 606 -4.14 -12.66 -3.72
CA LYS A 606 -5.48 -12.59 -4.34
C LYS A 606 -6.60 -12.09 -3.42
N VAL A 607 -6.43 -12.25 -2.10
CA VAL A 607 -7.33 -11.71 -1.08
C VAL A 607 -7.43 -10.18 -1.14
N VAL A 608 -6.32 -9.48 -1.40
CA VAL A 608 -6.29 -8.00 -1.42
C VAL A 608 -7.21 -7.44 -2.53
N PRO A 609 -7.04 -7.80 -3.81
CA PRO A 609 -7.94 -7.31 -4.86
C PRO A 609 -9.38 -7.81 -4.71
N ALA A 610 -9.61 -9.00 -4.16
CA ALA A 610 -10.97 -9.46 -3.83
C ALA A 610 -11.69 -8.50 -2.87
N GLN A 611 -11.01 -8.04 -1.82
CA GLN A 611 -11.54 -7.09 -0.85
C GLN A 611 -11.69 -5.68 -1.45
N LEU A 612 -10.82 -5.27 -2.37
CA LEU A 612 -10.98 -4.02 -3.11
C LEU A 612 -12.24 -4.03 -3.98
N MET A 613 -12.51 -5.11 -4.71
CA MET A 613 -13.77 -5.27 -5.46
C MET A 613 -14.99 -5.25 -4.53
N GLN A 614 -14.93 -5.92 -3.37
CA GLN A 614 -15.98 -5.83 -2.36
C GLN A 614 -16.18 -4.39 -1.85
N SER A 615 -15.12 -3.56 -1.83
CA SER A 615 -15.23 -2.15 -1.43
C SER A 615 -16.03 -1.31 -2.42
N PHE A 616 -16.01 -1.65 -3.72
CA PHE A 616 -16.85 -0.98 -4.71
C PHE A 616 -18.34 -1.28 -4.45
N VAL A 617 -18.65 -2.53 -4.09
CA VAL A 617 -20.00 -2.93 -3.63
C VAL A 617 -20.40 -2.14 -2.38
N ASN A 618 -19.50 -2.04 -1.40
CA ASN A 618 -19.74 -1.34 -0.14
C ASN A 618 -20.11 0.13 -0.37
N GLY A 619 -19.35 0.83 -1.21
CA GLY A 619 -19.60 2.24 -1.54
C GLY A 619 -20.91 2.44 -2.30
N ALA A 620 -21.19 1.62 -3.32
CA ALA A 620 -22.40 1.71 -4.12
C ALA A 620 -23.66 1.44 -3.29
N CYS A 621 -23.63 0.40 -2.44
CA CYS A 621 -24.73 0.10 -1.52
C CYS A 621 -24.89 1.19 -0.45
N GLY A 622 -23.80 1.81 0.01
CA GLY A 622 -23.87 2.96 0.92
C GLY A 622 -24.62 4.17 0.34
N ILE A 623 -24.40 4.49 -0.93
CA ILE A 623 -25.17 5.51 -1.64
C ILE A 623 -26.65 5.11 -1.72
N TRP A 624 -26.94 3.83 -1.96
CA TRP A 624 -28.32 3.32 -1.93
C TRP A 624 -28.96 3.48 -0.54
N TYR A 625 -28.24 3.16 0.54
CA TYR A 625 -28.72 3.34 1.92
C TYR A 625 -29.05 4.81 2.21
N LEU A 626 -28.19 5.75 1.81
CA LEU A 626 -28.43 7.19 1.94
C LEU A 626 -29.73 7.63 1.25
N ARG A 627 -29.90 7.24 -0.01
CA ARG A 627 -31.06 7.63 -0.83
C ARG A 627 -32.38 6.99 -0.42
N ASN A 628 -32.35 5.83 0.24
CA ASN A 628 -33.57 5.07 0.49
C ASN A 628 -33.96 4.99 1.97
N LEU A 629 -33.00 4.70 2.85
CA LEU A 629 -33.28 4.38 4.25
C LEU A 629 -32.80 5.46 5.20
N LEU A 630 -31.50 5.79 5.14
CA LEU A 630 -30.87 6.76 6.04
C LEU A 630 -31.47 8.16 5.90
N ARG A 631 -31.94 8.58 4.70
CA ARG A 631 -32.63 9.89 4.54
C ARG A 631 -33.80 10.11 5.49
N THR A 632 -34.47 9.03 5.91
CA THR A 632 -35.63 9.10 6.82
C THR A 632 -35.24 9.07 8.29
N ASN A 633 -33.99 8.67 8.60
CA ASN A 633 -33.46 8.58 9.96
C ASN A 633 -33.24 9.97 10.55
N ALA A 634 -33.48 10.12 11.86
CA ALA A 634 -33.34 11.38 12.57
C ALA A 634 -31.93 12.00 12.43
N ALA A 635 -30.87 11.18 12.39
CA ALA A 635 -29.49 11.65 12.25
C ALA A 635 -29.26 12.40 10.92
N PHE A 636 -30.00 12.06 9.86
CA PHE A 636 -29.89 12.66 8.52
C PHE A 636 -30.97 13.71 8.23
N LYS A 637 -31.83 14.02 9.20
CA LYS A 637 -32.85 15.06 9.09
C LYS A 637 -32.38 16.37 9.72
N SER A 638 -32.89 17.48 9.20
CA SER A 638 -32.76 18.81 9.80
C SER A 638 -34.15 19.40 10.06
N ALA A 639 -34.44 19.73 11.32
CA ALA A 639 -35.76 20.21 11.76
C ALA A 639 -36.91 19.33 11.22
N GLY A 640 -36.76 18.01 11.31
CA GLY A 640 -37.73 17.01 10.82
C GLY A 640 -37.77 16.81 9.30
N SER A 641 -37.12 17.67 8.51
CA SER A 641 -37.05 17.57 7.05
C SER A 641 -35.88 16.71 6.59
N GLU A 642 -36.08 15.92 5.53
CA GLU A 642 -35.01 15.12 4.91
C GLU A 642 -34.00 16.04 4.21
N THR A 643 -32.71 15.78 4.41
CA THR A 643 -31.64 16.52 3.72
C THR A 643 -31.24 15.90 2.38
N ILE A 644 -31.61 14.64 2.15
CA ILE A 644 -31.32 13.84 0.96
C ILE A 644 -32.64 13.30 0.41
N SER A 645 -32.76 13.22 -0.91
CA SER A 645 -33.85 12.56 -1.62
C SER A 645 -33.39 11.28 -2.32
N SER A 646 -34.32 10.46 -2.79
CA SER A 646 -34.00 9.26 -3.59
C SER A 646 -33.28 9.57 -4.91
N SER A 647 -33.42 10.80 -5.42
CA SER A 647 -32.80 11.27 -6.66
C SER A 647 -31.59 12.19 -6.44
N THR A 648 -31.15 12.43 -5.20
CA THR A 648 -30.00 13.30 -4.94
C THR A 648 -28.76 12.75 -5.65
N PRO A 649 -28.11 13.49 -6.58
CA PRO A 649 -26.92 13.04 -7.31
C PRO A 649 -25.79 12.56 -6.39
N ALA A 650 -24.92 11.69 -6.89
CA ALA A 650 -23.77 11.19 -6.14
C ALA A 650 -22.49 11.35 -6.97
N TYR A 651 -21.46 11.91 -6.36
CA TYR A 651 -20.15 12.15 -6.94
C TYR A 651 -19.07 11.51 -6.07
N PHE A 652 -17.89 11.29 -6.62
CA PHE A 652 -16.77 10.69 -5.90
C PHE A 652 -15.61 11.67 -5.76
N TYR A 653 -14.93 11.63 -4.61
CA TYR A 653 -13.65 12.31 -4.40
C TYR A 653 -12.68 11.33 -3.74
N GLY A 654 -11.72 10.86 -4.52
CA GLY A 654 -10.63 10.02 -4.05
C GLY A 654 -9.32 10.79 -3.94
N VAL A 655 -8.59 10.55 -2.84
CA VAL A 655 -7.28 11.16 -2.58
C VAL A 655 -6.22 10.07 -2.47
N SER A 656 -5.06 10.25 -3.12
CA SER A 656 -3.94 9.31 -3.08
C SER A 656 -4.39 7.92 -3.57
N MET A 657 -4.32 6.88 -2.73
CA MET A 657 -4.90 5.57 -3.02
C MET A 657 -6.37 5.64 -3.46
N GLY A 658 -7.19 6.49 -2.84
CA GLY A 658 -8.57 6.71 -3.29
C GLY A 658 -8.65 7.26 -4.71
N GLY A 659 -7.64 8.02 -5.15
CA GLY A 659 -7.47 8.45 -6.54
C GLY A 659 -6.98 7.33 -7.46
N VAL A 660 -6.04 6.49 -7.00
CA VAL A 660 -5.52 5.30 -7.71
C VAL A 660 -6.62 4.27 -7.99
N LEU A 661 -7.54 4.06 -7.05
CA LEU A 661 -8.69 3.15 -7.22
C LEU A 661 -9.92 3.85 -7.84
N GLY A 662 -9.92 5.18 -7.84
CA GLY A 662 -11.11 5.99 -8.02
C GLY A 662 -11.73 5.93 -9.41
N ALA A 663 -10.92 5.76 -10.46
CA ALA A 663 -11.47 5.60 -11.81
C ALA A 663 -12.21 4.25 -11.92
N GLY A 664 -11.58 3.15 -11.50
CA GLY A 664 -12.23 1.83 -11.49
C GLY A 664 -13.54 1.82 -10.69
N TYR A 665 -13.54 2.39 -9.48
CA TYR A 665 -14.77 2.49 -8.68
C TYR A 665 -15.86 3.32 -9.36
N THR A 666 -15.51 4.48 -9.93
CA THR A 666 -16.47 5.35 -10.64
C THR A 666 -17.11 4.63 -11.83
N LEU A 667 -16.31 3.87 -12.57
CA LEU A 667 -16.73 3.15 -13.78
C LEU A 667 -17.57 1.92 -13.45
N SER A 668 -17.30 1.26 -12.32
CA SER A 668 -18.11 0.15 -11.82
C SER A 668 -19.51 0.57 -11.34
N SER A 669 -19.66 1.82 -10.89
CA SER A 669 -20.86 2.30 -10.18
C SER A 669 -21.89 2.94 -11.12
N PRO A 670 -23.18 2.54 -11.07
CA PRO A 670 -24.22 3.23 -11.83
C PRO A 670 -24.59 4.61 -11.24
N TYR A 671 -24.17 4.93 -10.01
CA TYR A 671 -24.58 6.17 -9.33
C TYR A 671 -23.63 7.34 -9.50
N LEU A 672 -22.33 7.08 -9.68
CA LEU A 672 -21.29 8.10 -9.71
C LEU A 672 -21.17 8.70 -11.10
N THR A 673 -21.38 10.01 -11.27
CA THR A 673 -21.28 10.66 -12.60
C THR A 673 -20.13 11.66 -12.71
N ARG A 674 -19.62 12.16 -11.58
CA ARG A 674 -18.48 13.07 -11.52
C ARG A 674 -17.51 12.56 -10.46
N SER A 675 -16.22 12.55 -10.80
CA SER A 675 -15.17 12.07 -9.91
C SER A 675 -13.98 12.99 -9.90
N VAL A 676 -13.55 13.36 -8.70
CA VAL A 676 -12.30 14.08 -8.47
C VAL A 676 -11.25 13.07 -8.02
N LEU A 677 -10.17 12.97 -8.78
CA LEU A 677 -9.03 12.11 -8.52
C LEU A 677 -7.85 13.01 -8.16
N SER A 678 -7.60 13.19 -6.87
CA SER A 678 -6.50 14.03 -6.37
C SER A 678 -5.28 13.19 -6.07
N VAL A 679 -4.13 13.67 -6.54
CA VAL A 679 -2.83 12.98 -6.55
C VAL A 679 -2.97 11.49 -6.91
N PRO A 680 -3.61 11.16 -8.05
CA PRO A 680 -3.85 9.78 -8.45
C PRO A 680 -2.71 9.24 -9.35
N GLY A 681 -2.75 7.96 -9.65
CA GLY A 681 -1.93 7.37 -10.70
C GLY A 681 -2.26 5.91 -10.95
N THR A 682 -1.71 5.33 -12.01
CA THR A 682 -1.83 3.91 -12.37
C THR A 682 -0.71 3.54 -13.36
N PRO A 683 -0.29 2.27 -13.49
CA PRO A 683 -0.62 1.10 -12.68
C PRO A 683 0.14 1.04 -11.34
N LEU A 684 -0.35 0.26 -10.38
CA LEU A 684 0.34 0.05 -9.09
C LEU A 684 1.77 -0.48 -9.24
N ALA A 685 2.03 -1.41 -10.17
CA ALA A 685 3.38 -1.93 -10.43
C ALA A 685 4.40 -0.85 -10.83
N LEU A 686 3.94 0.24 -11.45
CA LEU A 686 4.76 1.42 -11.74
C LEU A 686 4.93 2.31 -10.50
N LEU A 687 3.84 2.56 -9.78
CA LEU A 687 3.80 3.49 -8.65
C LEU A 687 4.58 3.00 -7.43
N LEU A 688 4.45 1.72 -7.06
CA LEU A 688 4.96 1.21 -5.79
C LEU A 688 6.47 1.41 -5.65
N MET A 689 7.25 1.17 -6.72
CA MET A 689 8.71 1.36 -6.67
C MET A 689 9.15 2.83 -6.63
N ARG A 690 8.23 3.75 -6.94
CA ARG A 690 8.40 5.21 -6.90
C ARG A 690 7.74 5.86 -5.69
N SER A 691 7.24 5.07 -4.75
CA SER A 691 6.48 5.57 -3.61
C SER A 691 7.28 5.49 -2.32
N LEU A 692 7.37 6.60 -1.59
CA LEU A 692 7.90 6.61 -0.22
C LEU A 692 7.06 5.72 0.71
N ASP A 693 5.75 5.64 0.50
CA ASP A 693 4.83 4.84 1.32
C ASP A 693 5.08 3.34 1.17
N PHE A 694 5.69 2.93 0.06
CA PHE A 694 6.03 1.53 -0.19
C PHE A 694 7.35 1.09 0.47
N LYS A 695 8.20 2.02 0.95
CA LYS A 695 9.54 1.70 1.50
C LYS A 695 9.50 0.59 2.56
N SER A 696 8.51 0.60 3.46
CA SER A 696 8.39 -0.40 4.54
C SER A 696 7.94 -1.76 4.02
N TYR A 697 6.96 -1.79 3.10
CA TYR A 697 6.50 -3.01 2.45
C TYR A 697 7.59 -3.64 1.58
N LEU A 698 8.35 -2.81 0.87
CA LEU A 698 9.49 -3.23 0.09
C LEU A 698 10.54 -3.97 0.93
N LYS A 699 10.83 -3.48 2.14
CA LYS A 699 11.77 -4.17 3.06
C LYS A 699 11.26 -5.57 3.44
N ILE A 700 9.97 -5.71 3.69
CA ILE A 700 9.34 -6.99 4.03
C ILE A 700 9.38 -7.95 2.85
N LEU A 701 8.99 -7.47 1.67
CA LEU A 701 9.05 -8.28 0.46
C LEU A 701 10.46 -8.74 0.16
N LYS A 702 11.49 -7.90 0.35
CA LYS A 702 12.90 -8.28 0.21
C LYS A 702 13.36 -9.39 1.16
N ILE A 703 12.65 -9.63 2.27
CA ILE A 703 12.91 -10.79 3.15
C ILE A 703 12.35 -12.08 2.51
N GLN A 704 11.24 -11.96 1.79
CA GLN A 704 10.53 -13.09 1.18
C GLN A 704 11.02 -13.47 -0.21
N VAL A 705 11.56 -12.57 -1.01
CA VAL A 705 11.99 -12.93 -2.38
C VAL A 705 13.50 -13.18 -2.43
N LEU A 706 13.89 -14.23 -3.16
CA LEU A 706 15.29 -14.66 -3.23
C LEU A 706 16.19 -13.61 -3.88
N ARG A 707 15.70 -12.94 -4.94
CA ARG A 707 16.49 -11.98 -5.74
C ARG A 707 15.71 -10.70 -6.03
N PRO A 708 16.39 -9.54 -6.20
CA PRO A 708 15.75 -8.30 -6.62
C PRO A 708 14.91 -8.44 -7.90
N THR A 709 15.37 -9.23 -8.87
CA THR A 709 14.62 -9.50 -10.11
C THR A 709 13.29 -10.23 -9.84
N HIS A 710 13.28 -11.19 -8.92
CA HIS A 710 12.05 -11.91 -8.54
C HIS A 710 11.03 -10.99 -7.88
N LEU A 711 11.49 -9.99 -7.13
CA LEU A 711 10.60 -8.97 -6.57
C LEU A 711 9.92 -8.13 -7.67
N ARG A 712 10.67 -7.73 -8.71
CA ARG A 712 10.10 -7.00 -9.85
C ARG A 712 9.06 -7.83 -10.60
N LEU A 713 9.35 -9.12 -10.82
CA LEU A 713 8.40 -10.08 -11.40
C LEU A 713 7.16 -10.25 -10.51
N ALA A 714 7.34 -10.41 -9.20
CA ALA A 714 6.24 -10.55 -8.25
C ALA A 714 5.30 -9.34 -8.29
N LEU A 715 5.82 -8.10 -8.32
CA LEU A 715 4.99 -6.89 -8.45
C LEU A 715 4.22 -6.84 -9.77
N SER A 716 4.83 -7.30 -10.87
CA SER A 716 4.20 -7.29 -12.20
C SER A 716 3.17 -8.40 -12.36
N LEU A 717 3.35 -9.52 -11.66
CA LEU A 717 2.33 -10.55 -11.46
C LEU A 717 1.19 -10.00 -10.60
N MET A 718 1.47 -9.40 -9.45
CA MET A 718 0.45 -8.81 -8.59
C MET A 718 -0.46 -7.81 -9.33
N GLN A 719 0.10 -7.02 -10.25
CA GLN A 719 -0.68 -6.12 -11.11
C GLN A 719 -1.82 -6.82 -11.85
N GLN A 720 -1.58 -8.04 -12.35
CA GLN A 720 -2.58 -8.84 -13.05
C GLN A 720 -3.83 -9.09 -12.21
N LEU A 721 -3.64 -9.28 -10.89
CA LEU A 721 -4.72 -9.53 -9.95
C LEU A 721 -5.36 -8.23 -9.43
N TRP A 722 -4.61 -7.12 -9.42
CA TRP A 722 -5.12 -5.81 -9.02
C TRP A 722 -6.09 -5.20 -10.03
N ASP A 723 -5.89 -5.46 -11.33
CA ASP A 723 -6.65 -4.82 -12.40
C ASP A 723 -8.19 -4.74 -12.18
N PRO A 724 -8.89 -5.78 -11.74
CA PRO A 724 -10.33 -5.69 -11.44
C PRO A 724 -10.70 -4.70 -10.32
N GLY A 725 -9.80 -4.46 -9.37
CA GLY A 725 -10.00 -3.61 -8.19
C GLY A 725 -9.22 -2.29 -8.22
N GLU A 726 -8.46 -1.99 -9.27
CA GLU A 726 -7.62 -0.79 -9.45
C GLU A 726 -8.05 -0.04 -10.74
N SER A 727 -7.64 1.21 -10.95
CA SER A 727 -7.96 1.93 -12.19
C SER A 727 -7.34 1.30 -13.45
N SER A 728 -6.15 0.68 -13.37
CA SER A 728 -5.41 0.13 -14.53
C SER A 728 -6.28 -0.76 -15.43
N GLY A 729 -7.09 -1.61 -14.81
CA GLY A 729 -7.92 -2.60 -15.47
C GLY A 729 -9.24 -2.07 -15.99
N TRP A 730 -9.50 -0.75 -16.00
CA TRP A 730 -10.79 -0.15 -16.39
C TRP A 730 -10.73 0.88 -17.52
N LEU A 731 -9.55 1.09 -18.08
CA LEU A 731 -9.27 2.30 -18.86
C LEU A 731 -9.31 2.09 -20.38
N SER A 732 -9.72 0.90 -20.85
CA SER A 732 -9.73 0.56 -22.28
C SER A 732 -11.15 0.44 -22.86
N HIS A 733 -12.19 0.29 -22.02
CA HIS A 733 -13.56 0.09 -22.49
C HIS A 733 -14.38 1.39 -22.56
N ASN A 734 -14.51 1.98 -23.75
CA ASN A 734 -15.15 3.28 -23.96
C ASN A 734 -16.60 3.38 -23.45
N GLU A 735 -17.38 2.30 -23.51
CA GLU A 735 -18.78 2.33 -23.04
C GLU A 735 -18.88 2.53 -21.52
N SER A 736 -17.89 2.05 -20.75
CA SER A 736 -17.80 2.28 -19.30
C SER A 736 -17.71 3.78 -18.97
N PHE A 737 -17.23 4.61 -19.89
CA PHE A 737 -17.08 6.06 -19.71
C PHE A 737 -18.37 6.86 -19.91
N ALA A 738 -19.44 6.25 -20.43
CA ALA A 738 -20.67 6.96 -20.76
C ALA A 738 -21.27 7.68 -19.54
N GLY A 739 -21.51 8.99 -19.67
CA GLY A 739 -22.08 9.82 -18.59
C GLY A 739 -21.15 10.06 -17.40
N LYS A 740 -19.87 9.67 -17.47
CA LYS A 740 -18.87 9.87 -16.42
C LYS A 740 -17.94 11.05 -16.77
N ARG A 741 -17.60 11.85 -15.76
CA ARG A 741 -16.64 12.96 -15.90
C ARG A 741 -15.58 12.93 -14.81
N PHE A 742 -14.36 13.31 -15.15
CA PHE A 742 -13.21 13.23 -14.24
C PHE A 742 -12.46 14.55 -14.13
N LEU A 743 -12.11 14.95 -12.91
CA LEU A 743 -11.12 15.98 -12.66
C LEU A 743 -9.90 15.32 -12.02
N ILE A 744 -8.74 15.43 -12.67
CA ILE A 744 -7.47 14.83 -12.25
C ILE A 744 -6.55 15.96 -11.81
N GLN A 745 -6.08 15.92 -10.57
CA GLN A 745 -5.13 16.90 -10.03
C GLN A 745 -3.88 16.17 -9.55
N ALA A 746 -2.70 16.50 -10.08
CA ALA A 746 -1.42 15.91 -9.66
C ALA A 746 -0.38 17.00 -9.38
N ALA A 747 0.70 16.67 -8.67
CA ALA A 747 1.80 17.59 -8.40
C ALA A 747 3.12 17.04 -8.94
N GLU A 748 3.92 17.91 -9.56
CA GLU A 748 5.29 17.58 -9.96
C GLU A 748 6.15 17.32 -8.72
N GLY A 749 6.93 16.24 -8.72
CA GLY A 749 7.76 15.88 -7.57
C GLY A 749 7.03 15.18 -6.41
N ASP A 750 5.75 14.79 -6.59
CA ASP A 750 5.02 13.95 -5.64
C ASP A 750 5.79 12.66 -5.33
N ALA A 751 6.19 12.51 -4.07
CA ALA A 751 7.05 11.41 -3.64
C ALA A 751 6.26 10.17 -3.20
N GLN A 752 4.93 10.28 -3.07
CA GLN A 752 4.05 9.18 -2.68
C GLN A 752 3.37 8.56 -3.91
N VAL A 753 2.91 9.38 -4.86
CA VAL A 753 2.26 8.95 -6.10
C VAL A 753 2.86 9.73 -7.28
N SER A 754 3.79 9.10 -7.99
CA SER A 754 4.51 9.73 -9.10
C SER A 754 3.57 10.23 -10.21
N ILE A 755 3.82 11.45 -10.69
CA ILE A 755 3.05 12.12 -11.73
C ILE A 755 3.03 11.34 -13.06
N ILE A 756 4.02 10.48 -13.33
CA ILE A 756 4.01 9.57 -14.50
C ILE A 756 2.76 8.69 -14.50
N GLY A 757 2.34 8.20 -13.33
CA GLY A 757 1.11 7.42 -13.21
C GLY A 757 -0.15 8.26 -13.45
N ALA A 758 -0.13 9.55 -13.07
CA ALA A 758 -1.22 10.49 -13.36
C ALA A 758 -1.31 10.78 -14.87
N ASP A 759 -0.17 10.92 -15.55
CA ASP A 759 -0.10 11.12 -17.01
C ASP A 759 -0.70 9.93 -17.77
N ILE A 760 -0.38 8.70 -17.35
CA ILE A 760 -0.95 7.47 -17.94
C ILE A 760 -2.47 7.46 -17.75
N LEU A 761 -2.93 7.71 -16.52
CA LEU A 761 -4.36 7.80 -16.20
C LEU A 761 -5.07 8.87 -17.04
N ALA A 762 -4.46 10.05 -17.18
CA ALA A 762 -5.01 11.18 -17.94
C ALA A 762 -5.14 10.85 -19.44
N ARG A 763 -4.09 10.28 -20.05
CA ARG A 763 -4.15 9.80 -21.45
C ARG A 763 -5.27 8.77 -21.64
N ALA A 764 -5.37 7.83 -20.72
CA ALA A 764 -6.33 6.74 -20.80
C ALA A 764 -7.79 7.22 -20.67
N LEU A 765 -8.04 8.18 -19.78
CA LEU A 765 -9.35 8.83 -19.65
C LEU A 765 -9.66 9.82 -20.77
N GLY A 766 -8.78 10.00 -21.75
CA GLY A 766 -8.93 10.99 -22.82
C GLY A 766 -9.02 12.42 -22.27
N ALA A 767 -8.24 12.71 -21.22
CA ALA A 767 -8.25 14.01 -20.58
C ALA A 767 -7.68 15.09 -21.50
N VAL A 768 -8.17 16.30 -21.30
CA VAL A 768 -7.60 17.52 -21.87
C VAL A 768 -6.98 18.34 -20.75
N ARG A 769 -6.13 19.30 -21.11
CA ARG A 769 -5.55 20.25 -20.16
C ARG A 769 -5.77 21.68 -20.62
N PHE A 770 -5.65 22.62 -19.71
CA PHE A 770 -5.45 24.01 -20.10
C PHE A 770 -4.00 24.23 -20.57
N PRO A 771 -3.73 25.28 -21.37
CA PRO A 771 -2.39 25.60 -21.84
C PRO A 771 -1.36 25.68 -20.70
N SER A 772 -0.19 25.11 -20.92
CA SER A 772 0.89 25.01 -19.93
C SER A 772 2.26 25.12 -20.59
N PRO A 773 3.30 25.67 -19.91
CA PRO A 773 4.67 25.59 -20.41
C PRO A 773 5.21 24.15 -20.48
N HIS A 774 4.58 23.21 -19.76
CA HIS A 774 5.00 21.81 -19.73
C HIS A 774 4.13 20.96 -20.67
N HIS A 775 4.70 20.61 -21.83
CA HIS A 775 4.05 19.73 -22.80
C HIS A 775 3.90 18.29 -22.27
N LYS A 776 2.75 17.67 -22.57
CA LYS A 776 2.48 16.26 -22.26
C LYS A 776 2.07 15.50 -23.51
N TYR A 777 2.83 14.45 -23.81
CA TYR A 777 2.51 13.58 -24.94
C TYR A 777 1.09 13.02 -24.81
N GLY A 778 0.31 13.13 -25.89
CA GLY A 778 -1.01 12.52 -26.01
C GLY A 778 -2.12 13.19 -25.19
N ILE A 779 -1.88 14.36 -24.58
CA ILE A 779 -2.90 15.12 -23.83
C ILE A 779 -3.07 16.49 -24.49
N SER A 780 -4.22 16.72 -25.11
CA SER A 780 -4.49 17.96 -25.85
C SER A 780 -4.69 19.15 -24.92
N GLU A 781 -4.16 20.31 -25.33
CA GLU A 781 -4.42 21.59 -24.67
C GLU A 781 -5.64 22.28 -25.28
N ILE A 782 -6.53 22.79 -24.45
CA ILE A 782 -7.73 23.53 -24.85
C ILE A 782 -7.80 24.82 -24.04
N ALA A 783 -7.92 25.94 -24.73
CA ALA A 783 -8.04 27.24 -24.09
C ALA A 783 -9.37 27.36 -23.31
N PRO A 784 -9.38 28.07 -22.16
CA PRO A 784 -10.62 28.44 -21.51
C PRO A 784 -11.40 29.44 -22.39
N ALA A 785 -12.73 29.42 -22.24
CA ALA A 785 -13.62 30.45 -22.74
C ALA A 785 -13.47 31.73 -21.89
N GLU A 786 -14.12 32.81 -22.31
CA GLU A 786 -14.07 34.11 -21.62
C GLU A 786 -14.55 34.04 -20.16
N ASP A 787 -15.47 33.11 -19.84
CA ASP A 787 -15.96 32.88 -18.48
C ASP A 787 -14.99 32.03 -17.61
N GLY A 788 -13.81 31.71 -18.13
CA GLY A 788 -12.77 30.93 -17.46
C GLY A 788 -12.99 29.42 -17.49
N TYR A 789 -14.11 28.92 -18.04
CA TYR A 789 -14.35 27.49 -18.13
C TYR A 789 -13.84 26.92 -19.45
N LEU A 790 -13.56 25.62 -19.49
CA LEU A 790 -13.14 24.93 -20.70
C LEU A 790 -14.15 25.14 -21.86
N THR A 791 -13.63 25.53 -23.01
CA THR A 791 -14.41 25.71 -24.24
C THR A 791 -14.94 24.37 -24.76
N GLY A 792 -16.20 24.32 -25.20
CA GLY A 792 -16.80 23.14 -25.83
C GLY A 792 -16.99 21.97 -24.85
N GLY A 793 -17.97 22.06 -23.94
CA GLY A 793 -18.17 21.20 -22.75
C GLY A 793 -18.30 19.68 -22.91
N SER A 794 -17.94 19.10 -24.06
CA SER A 794 -17.86 17.68 -24.38
C SER A 794 -16.67 16.95 -23.74
N ALA A 795 -15.66 17.68 -23.23
CA ALA A 795 -14.52 17.02 -22.58
C ALA A 795 -14.96 16.17 -21.39
N ARG A 796 -14.53 14.90 -21.40
CA ARG A 796 -14.83 13.91 -20.36
C ARG A 796 -13.99 14.15 -19.11
N ALA A 797 -12.72 14.43 -19.29
CA ALA A 797 -11.76 14.58 -18.21
C ALA A 797 -10.90 15.84 -18.38
N LEU A 798 -10.56 16.49 -17.26
CA LEU A 798 -9.55 17.54 -17.21
C LEU A 798 -8.38 17.05 -16.36
N PHE A 799 -7.16 17.24 -16.86
CA PHE A 799 -5.93 17.03 -16.12
C PHE A 799 -5.27 18.36 -15.77
N THR A 800 -4.99 18.57 -14.50
CA THR A 800 -4.30 19.75 -13.95
C THR A 800 -3.08 19.29 -13.16
N GLU A 801 -1.93 19.84 -13.50
CA GLU A 801 -0.65 19.58 -12.84
C GLU A 801 -0.23 20.84 -12.08
N PHE A 802 0.24 20.66 -10.85
CA PHE A 802 0.74 21.74 -10.01
C PHE A 802 2.25 21.69 -9.92
N TYR A 803 2.90 22.84 -10.12
CA TYR A 803 4.35 23.02 -10.03
C TYR A 803 4.65 24.03 -8.93
N PHE A 804 4.92 23.54 -7.72
CA PHE A 804 5.11 24.39 -6.55
C PHE A 804 6.57 24.85 -6.40
N ASP A 805 6.77 26.10 -6.00
CA ASP A 805 8.11 26.64 -5.71
C ASP A 805 8.82 25.82 -4.63
N GLY A 806 10.12 25.55 -4.85
CA GLY A 806 10.96 24.80 -3.91
C GLY A 806 10.77 23.28 -3.95
N VAL A 807 9.86 22.76 -4.77
CA VAL A 807 9.71 21.32 -5.01
C VAL A 807 10.74 20.83 -6.01
N LYS A 808 11.47 19.78 -5.63
CA LYS A 808 12.41 19.13 -6.56
C LYS A 808 11.60 18.35 -7.61
N PRO A 809 12.01 18.37 -8.89
CA PRO A 809 11.35 17.60 -9.92
C PRO A 809 11.47 16.10 -9.63
N GLN A 810 10.60 15.31 -10.25
CA GLN A 810 10.71 13.87 -10.18
C GLN A 810 12.06 13.38 -10.74
N PRO A 811 12.63 12.30 -10.19
CA PRO A 811 13.92 11.80 -10.63
C PRO A 811 13.84 11.17 -12.02
N GLN A 812 14.97 11.20 -12.74
CA GLN A 812 15.09 10.49 -14.03
C GLN A 812 15.07 8.96 -13.89
N LEU A 813 15.30 8.45 -12.67
CA LEU A 813 15.37 7.04 -12.34
C LEU A 813 14.03 6.59 -11.76
N ASN A 814 13.77 5.28 -11.79
CA ASN A 814 12.54 4.68 -11.24
C ASN A 814 12.55 4.60 -9.70
N LEU A 815 12.93 5.69 -9.04
CA LEU A 815 13.02 5.85 -7.60
C LEU A 815 11.99 6.88 -7.12
N PRO A 816 11.65 6.88 -5.82
CA PRO A 816 10.80 7.93 -5.26
C PRO A 816 11.42 9.32 -5.42
N ALA A 817 10.56 10.34 -5.56
CA ALA A 817 10.98 11.73 -5.48
C ALA A 817 11.45 12.11 -4.06
N ALA A 818 11.97 13.32 -3.92
CA ALA A 818 12.58 13.77 -2.68
C ALA A 818 11.54 13.99 -1.57
N GLU A 819 11.73 13.30 -0.44
CA GLU A 819 10.86 13.36 0.73
C GLU A 819 10.80 14.75 1.36
N GLU A 820 11.91 15.51 1.32
CA GLU A 820 12.00 16.82 1.97
C GLU A 820 11.11 17.88 1.32
N THR A 821 10.71 17.67 0.07
CA THR A 821 9.94 18.63 -0.72
C THR A 821 8.64 18.03 -1.26
N ASP A 822 8.13 16.96 -0.63
CA ASP A 822 6.98 16.21 -1.11
C ASP A 822 5.69 17.07 -1.18
N PRO A 823 5.16 17.34 -2.38
CA PRO A 823 3.96 18.14 -2.57
C PRO A 823 2.65 17.36 -2.42
N HIS A 824 2.66 16.08 -2.03
CA HIS A 824 1.49 15.19 -2.09
C HIS A 824 0.18 15.77 -1.49
N GLU A 825 0.27 16.58 -0.44
CA GLU A 825 -0.91 17.21 0.19
C GLU A 825 -1.31 18.57 -0.43
N LEU A 826 -0.43 19.19 -1.22
CA LEU A 826 -0.56 20.58 -1.62
C LEU A 826 -1.72 20.84 -2.61
N PRO A 827 -1.96 20.04 -3.67
CA PRO A 827 -3.06 20.30 -4.60
C PRO A 827 -4.43 20.43 -3.93
N ARG A 828 -4.71 19.57 -2.94
CA ARG A 828 -5.97 19.56 -2.17
C ARG A 828 -6.05 20.63 -1.09
N ARG A 829 -4.96 21.34 -0.81
CA ARG A 829 -4.88 22.44 0.18
C ARG A 829 -4.65 23.81 -0.47
N ASP A 830 -4.29 23.83 -1.75
CA ASP A 830 -4.10 25.05 -2.53
C ASP A 830 -5.46 25.64 -2.93
N GLY A 831 -5.61 26.96 -2.78
CA GLY A 831 -6.85 27.66 -3.08
C GLY A 831 -7.27 27.52 -4.55
N ARG A 832 -6.32 27.41 -5.49
CA ARG A 832 -6.62 27.16 -6.91
C ARG A 832 -7.25 25.77 -7.07
N GLY A 833 -6.60 24.74 -6.53
CA GLY A 833 -7.06 23.35 -6.61
C GLY A 833 -8.45 23.17 -6.01
N LEU A 834 -8.70 23.74 -4.84
CA LEU A 834 -10.01 23.64 -4.18
C LEU A 834 -11.12 24.40 -4.93
N ARG A 835 -10.84 25.58 -5.49
CA ARG A 835 -11.81 26.29 -6.34
C ARG A 835 -12.18 25.47 -7.58
N GLN A 836 -11.20 24.80 -8.19
CA GLN A 836 -11.42 23.97 -9.37
C GLN A 836 -12.28 22.75 -9.04
N VAL A 837 -11.96 22.06 -7.94
CA VAL A 837 -12.74 20.93 -7.41
C VAL A 837 -14.19 21.34 -7.17
N ALA A 838 -14.38 22.44 -6.45
CA ALA A 838 -15.71 22.87 -6.06
C ALA A 838 -16.55 23.31 -7.27
N ALA A 839 -15.97 24.07 -8.21
CA ALA A 839 -16.63 24.45 -9.46
C ALA A 839 -17.02 23.22 -10.30
N PHE A 840 -16.15 22.21 -10.39
CA PHE A 840 -16.42 20.97 -11.11
C PHE A 840 -17.54 20.16 -10.46
N LEU A 841 -17.54 20.01 -9.14
CA LEU A 841 -18.58 19.28 -8.42
C LEU A 841 -19.94 19.99 -8.54
N GLU A 842 -19.98 21.32 -8.45
CA GLU A 842 -21.20 22.12 -8.56
C GLU A 842 -21.77 22.12 -9.99
N THR A 843 -20.94 22.49 -10.97
CA THR A 843 -21.41 22.79 -12.34
C THR A 843 -21.22 21.63 -13.32
N GLY A 844 -20.28 20.73 -13.03
CA GLY A 844 -19.81 19.73 -13.99
C GLY A 844 -18.92 20.30 -15.09
N ARG A 845 -18.61 21.59 -15.05
CA ARG A 845 -17.71 22.27 -15.99
C ARG A 845 -16.32 22.39 -15.37
N PHE A 846 -15.32 22.44 -16.23
CA PHE A 846 -13.92 22.55 -15.84
C PHE A 846 -13.52 24.02 -15.78
N LEU A 847 -13.19 24.54 -14.61
CA LEU A 847 -12.76 25.93 -14.40
C LEU A 847 -11.23 26.01 -14.50
N GLN A 848 -10.72 26.98 -15.26
CA GLN A 848 -9.32 27.35 -15.20
C GLN A 848 -9.10 28.22 -13.96
N THR A 849 -8.41 27.66 -12.96
CA THR A 849 -8.07 28.35 -11.71
C THR A 849 -6.62 28.76 -11.63
N CYS A 850 -5.80 28.25 -12.54
CA CYS A 850 -4.41 28.64 -12.68
C CYS A 850 -4.33 29.83 -13.62
N SER A 851 -3.35 30.71 -13.38
CA SER A 851 -3.18 31.89 -14.23
C SER A 851 -2.57 31.46 -15.58
N ALA A 852 -2.13 32.41 -16.40
CA ALA A 852 -1.38 32.09 -17.63
C ALA A 852 -0.06 31.31 -17.35
N ASP A 853 0.35 31.19 -16.09
CA ASP A 853 1.51 30.42 -15.62
C ASP A 853 1.35 28.89 -15.67
N GLY A 854 0.15 28.34 -15.90
CA GLY A 854 -0.06 26.89 -15.95
C GLY A 854 0.09 26.20 -14.58
N CYS A 855 -0.30 26.87 -13.49
CA CYS A 855 -0.21 26.40 -12.10
C CYS A 855 1.22 26.35 -11.54
N VAL A 856 2.12 27.12 -12.13
CA VAL A 856 3.50 27.31 -11.65
C VAL A 856 3.53 28.43 -10.60
N GLY A 857 4.16 28.19 -9.46
CA GLY A 857 4.45 29.23 -8.47
C GLY A 857 4.23 28.80 -7.02
N PRO A 858 4.12 29.76 -6.09
CA PRO A 858 4.07 29.45 -4.66
C PRO A 858 2.76 28.75 -4.29
N PHE A 859 2.82 27.92 -3.25
CA PHE A 859 1.64 27.38 -2.61
C PHE A 859 0.74 28.52 -2.13
N GLN A 860 -0.54 28.49 -2.53
CA GLN A 860 -1.53 29.48 -2.13
C GLN A 860 -2.43 28.85 -1.06
N PRO A 861 -2.10 28.99 0.23
CA PRO A 861 -2.98 28.51 1.27
C PRO A 861 -4.34 29.19 1.11
N MET A 862 -5.39 28.45 1.40
CA MET A 862 -6.73 29.01 1.49
C MET A 862 -6.72 30.21 2.45
N SER A 863 -6.85 31.45 1.94
CA SER A 863 -7.34 32.54 2.77
C SER A 863 -8.79 32.21 3.08
N ALA A 864 -9.13 32.11 4.37
CA ALA A 864 -10.39 31.60 4.91
C ALA A 864 -11.57 31.69 3.90
N LEU A 865 -11.97 30.54 3.35
CA LEU A 865 -13.20 30.37 2.57
C LEU A 865 -14.44 30.64 3.44
#